data_AF-A0AAD2Q192-F1
#
_entry.id   AF-A0AAD2Q192-F1
#
_cell.length_a   1.000
_cell.length_b   1.000
_cell.length_c   1.000
_cell.angle_alpha   90.00
_cell.angle_beta   90.00
_cell.angle_gamma   90.00
#
_symmetry.space_group_name_H-M   'P 1'
#
loop_
_entity.id
_entity.type
_entity.pdbx_description
1 polymer ?
#
loop_
_entity_poly.entity_id
_entity_poly.type
_entity_poly.pdbx_seq_one_letter_code
_entity_poly.pdbx_strand_id
1 'polypeptide(L)'
;MLWPLLLLATPVVPSQISIFSPTLVDALNADPDYTSLLRLLQRARLIPTLNRLNGSTFFAPTNDAIHKDDLWNAAAHDDAFIMTDNIQEKLRQQLFYHIINYTVPAVPDLPNPPQVLKTLHYPHSPLEPPSKDPSPNPPWMPVPGGSLGSEPQRLRVAVRDQGAWVGVDAFGKGGVEIVKGKIDAGNGILLGINDVLVPPPDLAHLVAEQSSVSYFHKIITPEIAAILNSTSELTLFLPVDTAFQSLHALERLYLESEFATADLVRILNAHAVVRKTVKWSDTFEPSTQLKTIGGGVLDIVVTPEATRVSGSELIQPDIYASNGVLHLVSDLLVDLEITPEKSLLALNCTSFVSLLHSVNLTGLVNDTNAKYTILAPRDEVFALFGNEDIPERGSEELKKLLQYHFLPGKWQPKDLHDGMLLETALAEEGLDGGPQVLSIGVSSSDKKKDERSIKFGGVGVLGEPVPLNNTLIYFVSRPLVRPSDALEALLPLQDLSLFVASAFSAAVAEILKTTARTSLLVPHNSAFKRLGDLVAAHLLAPSSKKDLASVLLHHTLDSVEYAKSLRNGSHTFATLEGSDIQLERVANETFIHASGGWSGIKAQLYPSDIITQTGVVHQVSDILIPRSVELTVGKLIKAADATAMATVISKAGMDWLMDGSPPPPEWADELGSAAGFTILCPSDDAFSSYNLSQLYNDVHGIRELVRQHVIPTPGAASAMVVNNNRPLVMEDSASYSTLRSGASAYGDIVFKETDAGGYVVGIKGARGTKGDDDSAKVLSWGRSTTGGGVGGVILVDRLIVPYNPPWWVEYGGPAFVGVSGIIAILLFFYGVRVFWRRDFTQATYEPSDAPSIEETTTSAVDSVKSFIAGGFGGVSAVLVGHPFDLTKTRLQTASAGTYTGAIDVVKKTVAKDGLTGMYRGMVPPLLGVTPIFAMSFWAYDASKQIILSATPDRKSDKLSTAELATAGFMSAVPTTLVTAPVERAKVLLQASFVQGQGGSEHKYKGVFDVMRHLYKEGGLKSIFRGSGATLARDGPGSAAYFAAYEVTKGLLTPAGASSSELNLGAIIIAGGTAGVAMWALAIPPDVLKSRLQSAPTGTYSGMMDCARKTIAQDGVKALWKGFGPAMGRAFPANAATFLGVEASRNLMDRFF
;
A
#
# COMPACT_ATOMS: atom_id res chain seq x y z
N MET A 1 -76.65 -84.57 -40.94
CA MET A 1 -77.42 -85.75 -41.38
C MET A 1 -77.66 -86.61 -40.13
N LEU A 2 -78.89 -86.53 -39.60
CA LEU A 2 -79.65 -87.48 -38.75
C LEU A 2 -78.98 -88.31 -37.62
N TRP A 3 -79.48 -88.09 -36.39
CA TRP A 3 -79.73 -89.05 -35.26
C TRP A 3 -80.37 -90.39 -35.73
N PRO A 4 -80.68 -91.44 -34.90
CA PRO A 4 -80.71 -91.61 -33.41
C PRO A 4 -80.08 -92.96 -32.91
N LEU A 5 -79.77 -93.19 -31.63
CA LEU A 5 -80.61 -93.53 -30.46
C LEU A 5 -81.64 -94.66 -30.70
N LEU A 6 -81.43 -95.85 -30.09
CA LEU A 6 -82.53 -96.67 -29.57
C LEU A 6 -82.07 -97.78 -28.58
N LEU A 7 -82.79 -97.80 -27.47
CA LEU A 7 -82.74 -98.69 -26.31
C LEU A 7 -83.16 -100.14 -26.64
N LEU A 8 -82.79 -101.10 -25.76
CA LEU A 8 -83.73 -102.07 -25.17
C LEU A 8 -83.13 -102.78 -23.93
N ALA A 9 -83.88 -102.66 -22.82
CA ALA A 9 -83.89 -103.36 -21.51
C ALA A 9 -83.80 -104.90 -21.62
N THR A 10 -83.46 -105.77 -20.64
CA THR A 10 -83.25 -105.89 -19.16
C THR A 10 -82.78 -107.38 -18.93
N PRO A 11 -82.55 -108.00 -17.73
CA PRO A 11 -82.70 -107.58 -16.32
C PRO A 11 -81.51 -107.93 -15.37
N VAL A 12 -81.76 -107.64 -14.08
CA VAL A 12 -80.89 -107.48 -12.90
C VAL A 12 -80.30 -108.77 -12.30
N VAL A 13 -79.04 -108.68 -11.82
CA VAL A 13 -78.39 -109.53 -10.80
C VAL A 13 -77.70 -108.57 -9.79
N PRO A 14 -77.63 -108.87 -8.47
CA PRO A 14 -77.59 -107.87 -7.41
C PRO A 14 -76.27 -107.09 -7.27
N SER A 15 -76.42 -105.79 -7.02
CA SER A 15 -75.52 -104.87 -6.30
C SER A 15 -74.12 -105.37 -5.97
N GLN A 16 -73.16 -105.07 -6.85
CA GLN A 16 -71.78 -104.87 -6.41
C GLN A 16 -71.66 -103.50 -5.73
N ILE A 17 -71.00 -103.54 -4.58
CA ILE A 17 -70.64 -102.45 -3.70
C ILE A 17 -69.99 -101.32 -4.50
N SER A 18 -70.64 -100.15 -4.53
CA SER A 18 -70.05 -98.91 -5.04
C SER A 18 -68.88 -98.51 -4.15
N ILE A 19 -67.66 -98.65 -4.66
CA ILE A 19 -66.45 -98.14 -4.01
C ILE A 19 -66.47 -96.61 -4.18
N PHE A 20 -66.52 -95.91 -3.05
CA PHE A 20 -66.45 -94.46 -2.95
C PHE A 20 -65.18 -93.94 -3.64
N SER A 21 -65.34 -92.96 -4.54
CA SER A 21 -64.23 -92.17 -5.08
C SER A 21 -63.51 -91.45 -3.93
N PRO A 22 -62.18 -91.60 -3.77
CA PRO A 22 -61.45 -91.07 -2.62
C PRO A 22 -61.46 -89.54 -2.64
N THR A 23 -61.82 -88.91 -1.53
CA THR A 23 -61.66 -87.46 -1.34
C THR A 23 -60.17 -87.07 -1.28
N LEU A 24 -59.83 -85.78 -1.35
CA LEU A 24 -58.45 -85.30 -1.15
C LEU A 24 -57.86 -85.78 0.20
N VAL A 25 -58.70 -85.87 1.23
CA VAL A 25 -58.28 -86.38 2.55
C VAL A 25 -58.00 -87.89 2.49
N ASP A 26 -58.79 -88.65 1.74
CA ASP A 26 -58.55 -90.08 1.52
C ASP A 26 -57.28 -90.31 0.68
N ALA A 27 -57.02 -89.47 -0.31
CA ALA A 27 -55.81 -89.50 -1.13
C ALA A 27 -54.55 -89.20 -0.30
N LEU A 28 -54.60 -88.22 0.60
CA LEU A 28 -53.53 -87.95 1.56
C LEU A 28 -53.32 -89.12 2.54
N ASN A 29 -54.40 -89.75 3.01
CA ASN A 29 -54.32 -90.87 3.97
C ASN A 29 -53.82 -92.17 3.34
N ALA A 30 -53.95 -92.31 2.02
CA ALA A 30 -53.47 -93.48 1.28
C ALA A 30 -51.94 -93.50 1.10
N ASP A 31 -51.26 -92.36 1.26
CA ASP A 31 -49.81 -92.21 1.03
C ASP A 31 -49.08 -91.92 2.36
N PRO A 32 -48.11 -92.76 2.77
CA PRO A 32 -47.40 -92.59 4.04
C PRO A 32 -46.60 -91.29 4.14
N ASP A 33 -46.27 -90.64 3.02
CA ASP A 33 -45.48 -89.40 3.02
C ASP A 33 -46.28 -88.14 3.40
N TYR A 34 -47.58 -88.26 3.71
CA TYR A 34 -48.43 -87.14 4.12
C TYR A 34 -49.01 -87.29 5.55
N THR A 35 -48.50 -88.22 6.35
CA THR A 35 -48.97 -88.41 7.74
C THR A 35 -48.81 -87.17 8.61
N SER A 36 -47.71 -86.43 8.46
CA SER A 36 -47.46 -85.19 9.20
C SER A 36 -48.41 -84.08 8.75
N LEU A 37 -48.67 -83.99 7.44
CA LEU A 37 -49.62 -83.03 6.86
C LEU A 37 -51.06 -83.27 7.34
N LEU A 38 -51.49 -84.53 7.41
CA LEU A 38 -52.81 -84.90 7.93
C LEU A 38 -52.98 -84.49 9.39
N ARG A 39 -51.95 -84.67 10.23
CA ARG A 39 -51.96 -84.18 11.62
C ARG A 39 -52.11 -82.66 11.69
N LEU A 40 -51.40 -81.92 10.84
CA LEU A 40 -51.52 -80.46 10.75
C LEU A 40 -52.92 -80.02 10.31
N LEU A 41 -53.51 -80.67 9.29
CA LEU A 41 -54.88 -80.40 8.83
C LEU A 41 -55.94 -80.70 9.90
N GLN A 42 -55.73 -81.75 10.71
CA GLN A 42 -56.57 -82.08 11.87
C GLN A 42 -56.46 -81.01 12.95
N ARG A 43 -55.23 -80.62 13.31
CA ARG A 43 -54.94 -79.58 14.32
C ARG A 43 -55.53 -78.22 13.89
N ALA A 44 -55.37 -77.84 12.63
CA ALA A 44 -55.90 -76.61 12.03
C ALA A 44 -57.43 -76.65 11.77
N ARG A 45 -58.09 -77.80 11.97
CA ARG A 45 -59.52 -78.04 11.71
C ARG A 45 -59.97 -77.78 10.26
N LEU A 46 -59.09 -78.06 9.29
CA LEU A 46 -59.33 -77.82 7.85
C LEU A 46 -59.87 -79.05 7.08
N ILE A 47 -59.96 -80.22 7.71
CA ILE A 47 -60.57 -81.42 7.09
C ILE A 47 -61.99 -81.14 6.55
N PRO A 48 -62.89 -80.47 7.28
CA PRO A 48 -64.22 -80.12 6.75
C PRO A 48 -64.16 -79.18 5.54
N THR A 49 -63.16 -78.29 5.46
CA THR A 49 -62.93 -77.44 4.27
C THR A 49 -62.60 -78.31 3.08
N LEU A 50 -61.57 -79.15 3.20
CA LEU A 50 -61.06 -79.96 2.10
C LEU A 50 -62.13 -80.90 1.53
N ASN A 51 -63.01 -81.46 2.38
CA ASN A 51 -64.11 -82.32 1.93
C ASN A 51 -65.27 -81.57 1.26
N ARG A 52 -65.40 -80.25 1.48
CA ARG A 52 -66.45 -79.40 0.88
C ARG A 52 -66.01 -78.69 -0.40
N LEU A 53 -64.71 -78.59 -0.65
CA LEU A 53 -64.18 -78.04 -1.88
C LEU A 53 -64.49 -79.01 -3.03
N ASN A 54 -64.97 -78.47 -4.15
CA ASN A 54 -65.25 -79.23 -5.37
C ASN A 54 -64.33 -78.74 -6.49
N GLY A 55 -63.43 -79.60 -6.93
CA GLY A 55 -62.48 -79.31 -8.00
C GLY A 55 -61.32 -78.43 -7.54
N SER A 56 -60.80 -78.60 -6.32
CA SER A 56 -59.64 -77.85 -5.82
C SER A 56 -58.29 -78.47 -6.26
N THR A 57 -57.20 -77.70 -6.16
CA THR A 57 -55.83 -78.23 -6.26
C THR A 57 -55.14 -78.01 -4.92
N PHE A 58 -54.51 -79.04 -4.37
CA PHE A 58 -53.74 -78.96 -3.13
C PHE A 58 -52.27 -79.29 -3.38
N PHE A 59 -51.40 -78.31 -3.16
CA PHE A 59 -49.95 -78.51 -3.14
C PHE A 59 -49.55 -79.05 -1.77
N ALA A 60 -49.39 -80.35 -1.66
CA ALA A 60 -49.16 -81.03 -0.39
C ALA A 60 -47.66 -81.22 -0.11
N PRO A 61 -47.09 -80.58 0.92
CA PRO A 61 -45.73 -80.85 1.33
C PRO A 61 -45.58 -82.27 1.88
N THR A 62 -44.52 -82.96 1.47
CA THR A 62 -44.18 -84.29 1.99
C THR A 62 -43.72 -84.22 3.45
N ASN A 63 -43.65 -85.35 4.15
CA ASN A 63 -43.14 -85.41 5.52
C ASN A 63 -41.73 -84.79 5.64
N ASP A 64 -40.85 -85.04 4.65
CA ASP A 64 -39.51 -84.44 4.60
C ASP A 64 -39.54 -82.92 4.48
N ALA A 65 -40.48 -82.37 3.69
CA ALA A 65 -40.71 -80.93 3.59
C ALA A 65 -41.15 -80.33 4.94
N ILE A 66 -42.07 -81.01 5.62
CA ILE A 66 -42.60 -80.58 6.93
C ILE A 66 -41.52 -80.61 8.02
N HIS A 67 -40.61 -81.59 7.99
CA HIS A 67 -39.51 -81.66 8.94
C HIS A 67 -38.47 -80.54 8.80
N LYS A 68 -38.36 -79.92 7.61
CA LYS A 68 -37.45 -78.80 7.35
C LYS A 68 -37.97 -77.46 7.90
N ASP A 69 -39.30 -77.29 8.02
CA ASP A 69 -39.90 -76.06 8.51
C ASP A 69 -40.12 -76.11 10.03
N ASP A 70 -39.51 -75.18 10.77
CA ASP A 70 -39.53 -75.17 12.23
C ASP A 70 -40.96 -75.06 12.81
N LEU A 71 -41.82 -74.26 12.19
CA LEU A 71 -43.20 -74.05 12.66
C LEU A 71 -44.04 -75.30 12.42
N TRP A 72 -43.98 -75.88 11.23
CA TRP A 72 -44.77 -77.06 10.85
C TRP A 72 -44.26 -78.32 11.54
N ASN A 73 -42.95 -78.46 11.73
CA ASN A 73 -42.35 -79.58 12.45
C ASN A 73 -42.77 -79.58 13.93
N ALA A 74 -42.67 -78.42 14.60
CA ALA A 74 -43.14 -78.25 15.97
C ALA A 74 -44.67 -78.48 16.07
N ALA A 75 -45.44 -77.92 15.13
CA ALA A 75 -46.89 -78.11 15.06
C ALA A 75 -47.32 -79.54 14.76
N ALA A 76 -46.48 -80.38 14.15
CA ALA A 76 -46.81 -81.76 13.80
C ALA A 76 -46.41 -82.79 14.88
N HIS A 77 -45.38 -82.52 15.69
CA HIS A 77 -44.75 -83.50 16.58
C HIS A 77 -44.80 -83.18 18.07
N ASP A 78 -45.02 -81.92 18.47
CA ASP A 78 -45.13 -81.57 19.87
C ASP A 78 -46.58 -81.69 20.33
N ASP A 79 -46.87 -82.70 21.16
CA ASP A 79 -48.17 -82.91 21.81
C ASP A 79 -48.30 -82.09 23.12
N ALA A 80 -47.19 -81.58 23.67
CA ALA A 80 -47.17 -80.74 24.87
C ALA A 80 -47.33 -79.24 24.53
N PHE A 81 -47.10 -78.85 23.28
CA PHE A 81 -47.35 -77.51 22.76
C PHE A 81 -48.85 -77.26 22.56
N ILE A 82 -49.56 -76.85 23.62
CA ILE A 82 -50.93 -76.32 23.50
C ILE A 82 -50.84 -75.00 22.71
N MET A 83 -50.99 -75.09 21.39
CA MET A 83 -51.01 -73.92 20.53
C MET A 83 -52.19 -73.02 20.92
N THR A 84 -51.88 -71.79 21.34
CA THR A 84 -52.88 -70.73 21.49
C THR A 84 -53.54 -70.49 20.12
N ASP A 85 -54.80 -70.04 20.10
CA ASP A 85 -55.58 -69.98 18.85
C ASP A 85 -54.90 -69.15 17.74
N ASN A 86 -54.09 -68.14 18.09
CA ASN A 86 -53.28 -67.38 17.14
C ASN A 86 -52.26 -68.23 16.34
N ILE A 87 -51.69 -69.28 16.93
CA ILE A 87 -50.74 -70.14 16.23
C ILE A 87 -51.49 -71.07 15.26
N GLN A 88 -52.66 -71.57 15.67
CA GLN A 88 -53.54 -72.34 14.79
C GLN A 88 -54.05 -71.48 13.63
N GLU A 89 -54.34 -70.21 13.86
CA GLU A 89 -54.69 -69.26 12.81
C GLU A 89 -53.54 -69.07 11.82
N LYS A 90 -52.32 -68.84 12.31
CA LYS A 90 -51.13 -68.73 11.44
C LYS A 90 -50.94 -69.99 10.58
N LEU A 91 -51.10 -71.18 11.18
CA LEU A 91 -51.02 -72.46 10.46
C LEU A 91 -52.14 -72.60 9.41
N ARG A 92 -53.38 -72.21 9.73
CA ARG A 92 -54.50 -72.20 8.78
C ARG A 92 -54.22 -71.29 7.58
N GLN A 93 -53.69 -70.08 7.83
CA GLN A 93 -53.36 -69.14 6.78
C GLN A 93 -52.28 -69.67 5.83
N GLN A 94 -51.22 -70.29 6.37
CA GLN A 94 -50.20 -70.95 5.53
C GLN A 94 -50.77 -72.14 4.75
N LEU A 95 -51.65 -72.95 5.36
CA LEU A 95 -52.31 -74.06 4.66
C LEU A 95 -53.25 -73.58 3.54
N PHE A 96 -53.96 -72.46 3.75
CA PHE A 96 -54.79 -71.87 2.69
C PHE A 96 -53.98 -71.39 1.48
N TYR A 97 -52.70 -71.03 1.67
CA TYR A 97 -51.82 -70.63 0.57
C TYR A 97 -51.42 -71.82 -0.34
N HIS A 98 -51.48 -73.04 0.19
CA HIS A 98 -51.23 -74.27 -0.55
C HIS A 98 -52.46 -74.78 -1.33
N ILE A 99 -53.65 -74.22 -1.10
CA ILE A 99 -54.92 -74.70 -1.66
C ILE A 99 -55.48 -73.69 -2.67
N ILE A 100 -55.96 -74.20 -3.80
CA ILE A 100 -56.63 -73.45 -4.86
C ILE A 100 -58.04 -74.02 -5.06
N ASN A 101 -59.04 -73.17 -5.31
CA ASN A 101 -60.44 -73.59 -5.50
C ASN A 101 -60.82 -73.99 -6.94
N TYR A 102 -59.83 -74.40 -7.73
CA TYR A 102 -60.00 -74.89 -9.10
C TYR A 102 -58.86 -75.85 -9.46
N THR A 103 -59.08 -76.68 -10.48
CA THR A 103 -58.11 -77.67 -10.94
C THR A 103 -57.09 -77.05 -11.88
N VAL A 104 -55.81 -77.35 -11.67
CA VAL A 104 -54.71 -76.93 -12.55
C VAL A 104 -54.47 -78.01 -13.62
N PRO A 105 -54.15 -77.66 -14.88
CA PRO A 105 -53.82 -78.62 -15.94
C PRO A 105 -52.65 -79.54 -15.58
N ALA A 106 -52.48 -80.65 -16.30
CA ALA A 106 -51.37 -81.57 -16.10
C ALA A 106 -50.03 -80.87 -16.35
N VAL A 107 -49.05 -81.23 -15.53
CA VAL A 107 -47.78 -80.51 -15.33
C VAL A 107 -46.80 -80.47 -16.53
N PRO A 108 -46.93 -81.22 -17.65
CA PRO A 108 -46.12 -80.90 -18.84
C PRO A 108 -46.75 -79.87 -19.79
N ASP A 109 -48.03 -79.50 -19.65
CA ASP A 109 -48.76 -78.62 -20.59
C ASP A 109 -48.85 -77.15 -20.15
N LEU A 110 -48.02 -76.73 -19.17
CA LEU A 110 -48.06 -75.37 -18.65
C LEU A 110 -47.41 -74.38 -19.64
N PRO A 111 -48.05 -73.24 -19.93
CA PRO A 111 -47.51 -72.25 -20.86
C PRO A 111 -46.25 -71.57 -20.32
N ASN A 112 -45.43 -71.04 -21.25
CA ASN A 112 -44.42 -70.01 -20.99
C ASN A 112 -45.02 -68.70 -21.54
N PRO A 113 -45.29 -67.66 -20.72
CA PRO A 113 -44.78 -67.35 -19.35
C PRO A 113 -45.46 -68.12 -18.19
N PRO A 114 -44.88 -68.07 -16.96
CA PRO A 114 -45.41 -68.75 -15.77
C PRO A 114 -46.90 -68.50 -15.54
N GLN A 115 -47.64 -69.56 -15.20
CA GLN A 115 -49.07 -69.46 -14.95
C GLN A 115 -49.35 -68.88 -13.56
N VAL A 116 -50.18 -67.84 -13.49
CA VAL A 116 -50.63 -67.22 -12.23
C VAL A 116 -51.86 -67.94 -11.69
N LEU A 117 -51.83 -68.32 -10.42
CA LEU A 117 -52.89 -69.02 -9.72
C LEU A 117 -53.37 -68.20 -8.50
N LYS A 118 -54.68 -68.22 -8.23
CA LYS A 118 -55.31 -67.56 -7.08
C LYS A 118 -55.54 -68.58 -5.96
N THR A 119 -54.89 -68.38 -4.81
CA THR A 119 -54.98 -69.30 -3.67
C THR A 119 -56.25 -69.07 -2.85
N LEU A 120 -56.47 -69.87 -1.80
CA LEU A 120 -57.51 -69.62 -0.79
C LEU A 120 -57.04 -68.74 0.36
N HIS A 121 -55.79 -68.27 0.34
CA HIS A 121 -55.24 -67.40 1.38
C HIS A 121 -55.60 -65.94 1.10
N TYR A 122 -56.26 -65.31 2.06
CA TYR A 122 -56.51 -63.86 2.08
C TYR A 122 -55.65 -63.28 3.20
N PRO A 123 -54.51 -62.66 2.90
CA PRO A 123 -53.65 -62.07 3.91
C PRO A 123 -54.42 -61.03 4.72
N HIS A 124 -54.27 -61.01 6.03
CA HIS A 124 -54.87 -60.00 6.89
C HIS A 124 -53.93 -59.65 8.04
N SER A 125 -54.05 -58.44 8.57
CA SER A 125 -53.28 -58.05 9.75
C SER A 125 -53.62 -58.96 10.94
N PRO A 126 -52.62 -59.40 11.71
CA PRO A 126 -52.87 -60.11 12.96
C PRO A 126 -53.60 -59.17 13.95
N LEU A 127 -54.52 -59.74 14.75
CA LEU A 127 -55.25 -58.97 15.76
C LEU A 127 -54.32 -58.64 16.94
N GLU A 128 -54.25 -57.37 17.36
CA GLU A 128 -53.54 -56.94 18.57
C GLU A 128 -54.52 -56.37 19.63
N PRO A 129 -54.48 -56.86 20.89
CA PRO A 129 -53.63 -57.93 21.39
C PRO A 129 -54.04 -59.31 20.81
N PRO A 130 -53.10 -60.27 20.72
CA PRO A 130 -53.35 -61.61 20.20
C PRO A 130 -54.56 -62.25 20.90
N SER A 131 -55.65 -62.43 20.16
CA SER A 131 -56.89 -63.00 20.68
C SER A 131 -56.67 -64.45 21.06
N LYS A 132 -56.98 -64.85 22.30
CA LYS A 132 -57.07 -66.27 22.65
C LYS A 132 -58.40 -66.88 22.19
N ASP A 133 -59.36 -66.04 21.84
CA ASP A 133 -60.67 -66.44 21.39
C ASP A 133 -60.67 -66.74 19.89
N PRO A 134 -61.32 -67.82 19.46
CA PRO A 134 -61.43 -68.19 18.06
C PRO A 134 -62.15 -67.13 17.24
N SER A 135 -61.76 -66.99 15.97
CA SER A 135 -62.39 -66.09 15.00
C SER A 135 -63.93 -66.21 15.02
N PRO A 136 -64.67 -65.09 14.88
CA PRO A 136 -66.14 -65.10 14.84
C PRO A 136 -66.69 -65.89 13.64
N ASN A 137 -65.88 -66.05 12.60
CA ASN A 137 -66.19 -66.90 11.44
C ASN A 137 -65.68 -68.32 11.68
N PRO A 138 -66.32 -69.33 11.08
CA PRO A 138 -65.83 -70.69 11.21
C PRO A 138 -64.37 -70.82 10.71
N PRO A 139 -63.46 -71.45 11.46
CA PRO A 139 -62.02 -71.48 11.14
C PRO A 139 -61.69 -72.20 9.82
N TRP A 140 -62.67 -72.85 9.22
CA TRP A 140 -62.55 -73.64 8.00
C TRP A 140 -63.01 -72.90 6.73
N MET A 141 -63.40 -71.62 6.80
CA MET A 141 -63.73 -70.81 5.61
C MET A 141 -62.74 -69.65 5.42
N PRO A 142 -62.26 -69.42 4.19
CA PRO A 142 -61.53 -68.19 3.84
C PRO A 142 -62.43 -66.98 4.08
N VAL A 143 -61.90 -65.93 4.70
CA VAL A 143 -62.62 -64.67 4.93
C VAL A 143 -62.15 -63.65 3.89
N PRO A 144 -62.99 -63.26 2.90
CA PRO A 144 -62.66 -62.18 1.99
C PRO A 144 -62.61 -60.83 2.73
N GLY A 145 -61.66 -59.95 2.40
CA GLY A 145 -61.52 -58.62 3.02
C GLY A 145 -60.23 -58.45 3.85
N GLY A 146 -59.10 -58.75 3.23
CA GLY A 146 -57.77 -58.72 3.83
C GLY A 146 -56.94 -57.49 3.45
N SER A 147 -55.63 -57.53 3.72
CA SER A 147 -54.66 -56.49 3.40
C SER A 147 -54.38 -56.32 1.89
N LEU A 148 -54.86 -57.25 1.05
CA LEU A 148 -54.93 -57.13 -0.42
C LEU A 148 -56.33 -56.73 -0.92
N GLY A 149 -57.21 -56.30 -0.02
CA GLY A 149 -58.61 -56.01 -0.30
C GLY A 149 -59.45 -57.27 -0.45
N SER A 150 -60.20 -57.36 -1.54
CA SER A 150 -61.05 -58.53 -1.85
C SER A 150 -60.36 -59.62 -2.68
N GLU A 151 -59.08 -59.44 -3.01
CA GLU A 151 -58.32 -60.42 -3.80
C GLU A 151 -57.57 -61.41 -2.89
N PRO A 152 -57.52 -62.71 -3.24
CA PRO A 152 -56.66 -63.68 -2.59
C PRO A 152 -55.20 -63.48 -2.99
N GLN A 153 -54.29 -64.02 -2.19
CA GLN A 153 -52.88 -64.08 -2.54
C GLN A 153 -52.66 -64.97 -3.78
N ARG A 154 -51.70 -64.57 -4.61
CA ARG A 154 -51.34 -65.26 -5.86
C ARG A 154 -50.12 -66.15 -5.68
N LEU A 155 -50.05 -67.18 -6.52
CA LEU A 155 -48.97 -68.16 -6.58
C LEU A 155 -48.66 -68.44 -8.05
N ARG A 156 -47.41 -68.63 -8.43
CA ARG A 156 -47.04 -68.96 -9.82
C ARG A 156 -46.55 -70.38 -9.95
N VAL A 157 -46.78 -70.99 -11.12
CA VAL A 157 -46.22 -72.29 -11.49
C VAL A 157 -45.48 -72.16 -12.82
N ALA A 158 -44.27 -72.69 -12.87
CA ALA A 158 -43.46 -72.75 -14.09
C ALA A 158 -42.81 -74.12 -14.27
N VAL A 159 -42.59 -74.47 -15.54
CA VAL A 159 -41.85 -75.66 -15.97
C VAL A 159 -40.46 -75.23 -16.41
N ARG A 160 -39.44 -75.91 -15.89
CA ARG A 160 -38.01 -75.75 -16.20
C ARG A 160 -37.38 -77.15 -16.26
N ASP A 161 -36.33 -77.37 -17.04
CA ASP A 161 -35.49 -78.58 -16.92
C ASP A 161 -36.23 -79.94 -16.72
N GLN A 162 -37.37 -80.15 -17.39
CA GLN A 162 -38.27 -81.32 -17.27
C GLN A 162 -39.01 -81.52 -15.93
N GLY A 163 -38.89 -80.61 -14.96
CA GLY A 163 -39.65 -80.58 -13.71
C GLY A 163 -40.70 -79.47 -13.67
N ALA A 164 -41.38 -79.30 -12.55
CA ALA A 164 -42.25 -78.16 -12.32
C ALA A 164 -42.07 -77.58 -10.91
N TRP A 165 -42.15 -76.26 -10.83
CA TRP A 165 -41.95 -75.50 -9.61
C TRP A 165 -43.14 -74.61 -9.34
N VAL A 166 -43.49 -74.51 -8.07
CA VAL A 166 -44.62 -73.73 -7.54
C VAL A 166 -44.06 -72.66 -6.62
N GLY A 167 -44.64 -71.46 -6.64
CA GLY A 167 -44.10 -70.31 -5.91
C GLY A 167 -42.89 -69.66 -6.58
N VAL A 168 -42.81 -69.76 -7.91
CA VAL A 168 -41.78 -69.09 -8.70
C VAL A 168 -42.02 -67.58 -8.83
N ASP A 169 -40.98 -66.82 -9.16
CA ASP A 169 -41.10 -65.40 -9.50
C ASP A 169 -41.74 -65.18 -10.90
N ALA A 170 -41.87 -63.92 -11.33
CA ALA A 170 -42.46 -63.58 -12.63
C ALA A 170 -41.68 -64.12 -13.84
N PHE A 171 -40.40 -64.45 -13.67
CA PHE A 171 -39.52 -65.02 -14.70
C PHE A 171 -39.42 -66.55 -14.60
N GLY A 172 -40.16 -67.16 -13.67
CA GLY A 172 -40.13 -68.60 -13.43
C GLY A 172 -38.92 -69.07 -12.62
N LYS A 173 -38.17 -68.18 -11.95
CA LYS A 173 -37.04 -68.54 -11.08
C LYS A 173 -37.50 -68.77 -9.63
N GLY A 174 -36.67 -69.43 -8.81
CA GLY A 174 -37.00 -69.74 -7.39
C GLY A 174 -38.07 -70.83 -7.22
N GLY A 175 -38.82 -70.83 -6.12
CA GLY A 175 -39.95 -71.74 -5.90
C GLY A 175 -39.59 -73.17 -5.45
N VAL A 176 -40.63 -73.95 -5.15
CA VAL A 176 -40.59 -75.32 -4.61
C VAL A 176 -40.90 -76.34 -5.69
N GLU A 177 -40.15 -77.43 -5.77
CA GLU A 177 -40.31 -78.45 -6.80
C GLU A 177 -41.48 -79.41 -6.49
N ILE A 178 -42.26 -79.74 -7.52
CA ILE A 178 -43.28 -80.78 -7.47
C ILE A 178 -42.59 -82.14 -7.67
N VAL A 179 -42.45 -82.90 -6.58
CA VAL A 179 -41.76 -84.21 -6.56
C VAL A 179 -42.69 -85.40 -6.71
N LYS A 180 -43.99 -85.23 -6.40
CA LYS A 180 -45.00 -86.28 -6.67
C LYS A 180 -46.00 -85.78 -7.69
N GLY A 181 -46.19 -86.60 -8.72
CA GLY A 181 -47.08 -86.31 -9.84
C GLY A 181 -48.55 -86.13 -9.42
N LYS A 182 -49.35 -85.70 -10.38
CA LYS A 182 -50.78 -85.44 -10.22
C LYS A 182 -51.55 -86.69 -9.74
N ILE A 183 -52.23 -86.57 -8.60
CA ILE A 183 -53.18 -87.57 -8.09
C ILE A 183 -54.60 -86.99 -8.19
N ASP A 184 -55.48 -87.65 -8.93
CA ASP A 184 -56.89 -87.28 -9.06
C ASP A 184 -57.71 -87.83 -7.88
N ALA A 185 -58.30 -86.93 -7.09
CA ALA A 185 -59.27 -87.24 -6.04
C ALA A 185 -60.69 -86.87 -6.50
N GLY A 186 -61.72 -87.50 -5.92
CA GLY A 186 -63.12 -87.29 -6.26
C GLY A 186 -63.61 -85.84 -6.12
N ASN A 187 -62.89 -85.02 -5.37
CA ASN A 187 -63.20 -83.61 -5.15
C ASN A 187 -62.03 -82.63 -5.46
N GLY A 188 -60.94 -83.09 -6.08
CA GLY A 188 -59.81 -82.23 -6.45
C GLY A 188 -58.55 -82.95 -6.95
N ILE A 189 -57.45 -82.22 -7.06
CA ILE A 189 -56.12 -82.71 -7.47
C ILE A 189 -55.14 -82.53 -6.31
N LEU A 190 -54.31 -83.54 -6.07
CA LEU A 190 -53.20 -83.51 -5.12
C LEU A 190 -51.86 -83.51 -5.88
N LEU A 191 -50.98 -82.56 -5.53
CA LEU A 191 -49.62 -82.43 -6.08
C LEU A 191 -48.62 -82.39 -4.94
N GLY A 192 -47.65 -83.31 -4.91
CA GLY A 192 -46.67 -83.37 -3.81
C GLY A 192 -45.48 -82.47 -4.05
N ILE A 193 -45.14 -81.65 -3.06
CA ILE A 193 -44.02 -80.69 -3.11
C ILE A 193 -42.94 -81.04 -2.08
N ASN A 194 -41.67 -80.71 -2.37
CA ASN A 194 -40.51 -81.08 -1.54
C ASN A 194 -40.11 -80.07 -0.46
N ASP A 195 -40.87 -78.98 -0.34
CA ASP A 195 -40.73 -77.94 0.68
C ASP A 195 -42.10 -77.30 0.99
N VAL A 196 -42.18 -76.50 2.05
CA VAL A 196 -43.40 -75.77 2.44
C VAL A 196 -43.49 -74.44 1.68
N LEU A 197 -44.66 -74.13 1.09
CA LEU A 197 -44.92 -72.82 0.49
C LEU A 197 -45.14 -71.78 1.57
N VAL A 198 -44.19 -70.86 1.72
CA VAL A 198 -44.29 -69.74 2.66
C VAL A 198 -45.09 -68.61 2.02
N PRO A 199 -46.16 -68.09 2.65
CA PRO A 199 -46.87 -66.90 2.17
C PRO A 199 -45.91 -65.71 2.09
N PRO A 200 -46.05 -64.84 1.08
CA PRO A 200 -45.18 -63.68 0.95
C PRO A 200 -45.30 -62.74 2.17
N PRO A 201 -44.19 -62.17 2.67
CA PRO A 201 -44.20 -61.24 3.78
C PRO A 201 -44.74 -59.86 3.36
N ASP A 202 -44.80 -58.90 4.28
CA ASP A 202 -45.20 -57.53 3.96
C ASP A 202 -44.17 -56.80 3.08
N LEU A 203 -44.59 -55.68 2.48
CA LEU A 203 -43.75 -54.87 1.59
C LEU A 203 -42.47 -54.35 2.27
N ALA A 204 -42.49 -54.04 3.57
CA ALA A 204 -41.30 -53.55 4.26
C ALA A 204 -40.24 -54.64 4.38
N HIS A 205 -40.66 -55.88 4.70
CA HIS A 205 -39.78 -57.05 4.74
C HIS A 205 -39.23 -57.39 3.34
N LEU A 206 -40.08 -57.37 2.31
CA LEU A 206 -39.65 -57.65 0.94
C LEU A 206 -38.59 -56.66 0.44
N VAL A 207 -38.75 -55.38 0.74
CA VAL A 207 -37.77 -54.36 0.37
C VAL A 207 -36.44 -54.58 1.09
N ALA A 208 -36.45 -55.10 2.32
CA ALA A 208 -35.24 -55.43 3.05
C ALA A 208 -34.50 -56.66 2.49
N GLU A 209 -35.24 -57.66 1.99
CA GLU A 209 -34.66 -58.89 1.42
C GLU A 209 -34.19 -58.74 -0.03
N GLN A 210 -34.80 -57.81 -0.78
CA GLN A 210 -34.57 -57.70 -2.20
C GLN A 210 -33.25 -56.98 -2.53
N SER A 211 -32.27 -57.75 -3.02
CA SER A 211 -30.92 -57.26 -3.36
C SER A 211 -30.88 -56.14 -4.40
N SER A 212 -31.87 -56.06 -5.31
CA SER A 212 -31.91 -55.05 -6.38
C SER A 212 -32.38 -53.66 -5.92
N VAL A 213 -32.88 -53.52 -4.69
CA VAL A 213 -33.34 -52.26 -4.08
C VAL A 213 -32.64 -51.98 -2.75
N SER A 214 -31.43 -52.53 -2.58
CA SER A 214 -30.66 -52.44 -1.34
C SER A 214 -30.32 -51.00 -0.95
N TYR A 215 -30.15 -50.10 -1.93
CA TYR A 215 -29.91 -48.69 -1.71
C TYR A 215 -31.15 -48.00 -1.12
N PHE A 216 -32.34 -48.28 -1.67
CA PHE A 216 -33.57 -47.74 -1.13
C PHE A 216 -33.77 -48.20 0.32
N HIS A 217 -33.53 -49.47 0.62
CA HIS A 217 -33.59 -49.99 1.99
C HIS A 217 -32.67 -49.23 2.96
N LYS A 218 -31.43 -48.91 2.53
CA LYS A 218 -30.46 -48.15 3.35
C LYS A 218 -30.96 -46.75 3.75
N ILE A 219 -31.75 -46.10 2.90
CA ILE A 219 -32.24 -44.73 3.11
C ILE A 219 -33.69 -44.69 3.64
N ILE A 220 -34.29 -45.83 3.99
CA ILE A 220 -35.64 -45.86 4.59
C ILE A 220 -35.62 -45.16 5.95
N THR A 221 -36.52 -44.21 6.11
CA THR A 221 -36.80 -43.56 7.40
C THR A 221 -37.88 -44.34 8.17
N PRO A 222 -37.98 -44.17 9.51
CA PRO A 222 -39.04 -44.81 10.29
C PRO A 222 -40.45 -44.50 9.77
N GLU A 223 -40.67 -43.31 9.22
CA GLU A 223 -41.94 -42.90 8.60
C GLU A 223 -42.26 -43.74 7.35
N ILE A 224 -41.27 -43.95 6.48
CA ILE A 224 -41.42 -44.78 5.27
C ILE A 224 -41.64 -46.25 5.64
N ALA A 225 -40.90 -46.76 6.62
CA ALA A 225 -41.09 -48.12 7.12
C ALA A 225 -42.52 -48.32 7.67
N ALA A 226 -43.06 -47.33 8.39
CA ALA A 226 -44.44 -47.37 8.87
C ALA A 226 -45.45 -47.38 7.72
N ILE A 227 -45.24 -46.59 6.66
CA ILE A 227 -46.09 -46.60 5.45
C ILE A 227 -46.06 -47.98 4.77
N LEU A 228 -44.87 -48.55 4.56
CA LEU A 228 -44.71 -49.84 3.89
C LEU A 228 -45.30 -51.02 4.67
N ASN A 229 -45.29 -50.96 6.00
CA ASN A 229 -45.83 -52.02 6.86
C ASN A 229 -47.36 -51.91 7.05
N SER A 230 -47.88 -50.69 7.29
CA SER A 230 -49.28 -50.49 7.70
C SER A 230 -50.26 -50.28 6.54
N THR A 231 -49.78 -49.88 5.35
CA THR A 231 -50.66 -49.58 4.22
C THR A 231 -51.12 -50.85 3.53
N SER A 232 -52.44 -51.09 3.51
CA SER A 232 -53.07 -52.17 2.74
C SER A 232 -53.35 -51.73 1.30
N GLU A 233 -53.48 -52.70 0.39
CA GLU A 233 -53.80 -52.49 -1.02
C GLU A 233 -52.77 -51.62 -1.78
N LEU A 234 -51.51 -51.66 -1.35
CA LEU A 234 -50.45 -50.83 -1.90
C LEU A 234 -49.87 -51.44 -3.19
N THR A 235 -49.89 -50.69 -4.29
CA THR A 235 -49.13 -51.01 -5.51
C THR A 235 -47.92 -50.11 -5.57
N LEU A 236 -46.73 -50.69 -5.45
CA LEU A 236 -45.49 -49.95 -5.33
C LEU A 236 -44.59 -50.20 -6.54
N PHE A 237 -44.12 -49.15 -7.19
CA PHE A 237 -43.17 -49.21 -8.29
C PHE A 237 -41.81 -48.72 -7.79
N LEU A 238 -40.92 -49.58 -7.27
CA LEU A 238 -39.62 -49.11 -6.77
C LEU A 238 -38.54 -49.12 -7.84
N PRO A 239 -37.72 -48.06 -7.94
CA PRO A 239 -36.58 -48.05 -8.82
C PRO A 239 -35.46 -48.95 -8.26
N VAL A 240 -34.76 -49.64 -9.16
CA VAL A 240 -33.59 -50.48 -8.80
C VAL A 240 -32.38 -49.64 -8.39
N ASP A 241 -31.39 -50.25 -7.75
CA ASP A 241 -30.18 -49.57 -7.25
C ASP A 241 -29.43 -48.79 -8.34
N THR A 242 -29.41 -49.29 -9.58
CA THR A 242 -28.79 -48.60 -10.71
C THR A 242 -29.45 -47.25 -11.03
N ALA A 243 -30.75 -47.08 -10.74
CA ALA A 243 -31.45 -45.81 -10.90
C ALA A 243 -30.88 -44.75 -9.94
N PHE A 244 -30.72 -45.11 -8.66
CA PHE A 244 -30.13 -44.21 -7.67
C PHE A 244 -28.64 -43.96 -7.90
N GLN A 245 -27.91 -44.93 -8.46
CA GLN A 245 -26.51 -44.74 -8.83
C GLN A 245 -26.32 -43.73 -9.97
N SER A 246 -27.35 -43.50 -10.78
CA SER A 246 -27.33 -42.48 -11.84
C SER A 246 -27.44 -41.05 -11.29
N LEU A 247 -27.92 -40.88 -10.06
CA LEU A 247 -28.02 -39.58 -9.39
C LEU A 247 -26.64 -39.01 -9.06
N HIS A 248 -26.57 -37.67 -9.06
CA HIS A 248 -25.35 -36.95 -8.71
C HIS A 248 -24.90 -37.30 -7.28
N ALA A 249 -23.59 -37.24 -7.01
CA ALA A 249 -23.05 -37.63 -5.70
C ALA A 249 -23.66 -36.82 -4.54
N LEU A 250 -23.96 -35.54 -4.76
CA LEU A 250 -24.61 -34.68 -3.76
C LEU A 250 -26.09 -35.03 -3.53
N GLU A 251 -26.80 -35.45 -4.57
CA GLU A 251 -28.19 -35.92 -4.44
C GLU A 251 -28.24 -37.16 -3.56
N ARG A 252 -27.34 -38.11 -3.80
CA ARG A 252 -27.21 -39.31 -2.96
C ARG A 252 -26.84 -38.98 -1.52
N LEU A 253 -25.87 -38.08 -1.33
CA LEU A 253 -25.46 -37.65 0.01
C LEU A 253 -26.62 -36.95 0.76
N TYR A 254 -27.43 -36.17 0.05
CA TYR A 254 -28.65 -35.58 0.60
C TYR A 254 -29.67 -36.66 1.01
N LEU A 255 -29.98 -37.61 0.12
CA LEU A 255 -30.94 -38.69 0.41
C LEU A 255 -30.51 -39.59 1.57
N GLU A 256 -29.21 -39.73 1.83
CA GLU A 256 -28.68 -40.44 3.00
C GLU A 256 -28.74 -39.63 4.31
N SER A 257 -29.07 -38.33 4.25
CA SER A 257 -29.16 -37.46 5.41
C SER A 257 -30.53 -37.51 6.09
N GLU A 258 -30.57 -37.17 7.38
CA GLU A 258 -31.82 -37.09 8.17
C GLU A 258 -32.82 -36.05 7.63
N PHE A 259 -32.32 -35.04 6.91
CA PHE A 259 -33.12 -33.94 6.35
C PHE A 259 -33.88 -34.31 5.08
N ALA A 260 -33.59 -35.47 4.47
CA ALA A 260 -34.27 -35.91 3.25
C ALA A 260 -35.60 -36.61 3.50
N THR A 261 -36.03 -36.80 4.75
CA THR A 261 -37.25 -37.56 5.09
C THR A 261 -38.48 -37.10 4.30
N ALA A 262 -38.73 -35.79 4.22
CA ALA A 262 -39.88 -35.25 3.47
C ALA A 262 -39.79 -35.52 1.95
N ASP A 263 -38.59 -35.41 1.37
CA ASP A 263 -38.36 -35.69 -0.04
C ASP A 263 -38.42 -37.19 -0.34
N LEU A 264 -37.93 -38.04 0.56
CA LEU A 264 -38.03 -39.50 0.44
C LEU A 264 -39.48 -39.96 0.53
N VAL A 265 -40.30 -39.35 1.40
CA VAL A 265 -41.75 -39.59 1.45
C VAL A 265 -42.42 -39.12 0.16
N ARG A 266 -42.02 -37.96 -0.40
CA ARG A 266 -42.51 -37.49 -1.71
C ARG A 266 -42.14 -38.46 -2.83
N ILE A 267 -40.90 -38.96 -2.83
CA ILE A 267 -40.43 -39.99 -3.76
C ILE A 267 -41.30 -41.24 -3.62
N LEU A 268 -41.43 -41.80 -2.42
CA LEU A 268 -42.28 -42.98 -2.18
C LEU A 268 -43.72 -42.74 -2.67
N ASN A 269 -44.31 -41.59 -2.33
CA ASN A 269 -45.67 -41.25 -2.71
C ASN A 269 -45.86 -41.09 -4.22
N ALA A 270 -44.82 -40.73 -4.97
CA ALA A 270 -44.82 -40.72 -6.44
C ALA A 270 -44.71 -42.12 -7.04
N HIS A 271 -44.11 -43.06 -6.32
CA HIS A 271 -43.92 -44.45 -6.73
C HIS A 271 -45.02 -45.39 -6.21
N ALA A 272 -45.87 -44.90 -5.31
CA ALA A 272 -46.92 -45.66 -4.64
C ALA A 272 -48.31 -45.30 -5.17
N VAL A 273 -49.14 -46.32 -5.41
CA VAL A 273 -50.55 -46.21 -5.81
C VAL A 273 -51.40 -46.97 -4.79
N VAL A 274 -52.38 -46.29 -4.20
CA VAL A 274 -53.36 -46.90 -3.29
C VAL A 274 -54.75 -46.77 -3.90
N ARG A 275 -55.43 -47.90 -4.05
CA ARG A 275 -56.81 -48.01 -4.55
C ARG A 275 -57.48 -49.20 -3.84
N LYS A 276 -58.81 -49.31 -3.96
CA LYS A 276 -59.62 -50.45 -3.45
C LYS A 276 -59.13 -51.86 -3.86
N THR A 277 -58.23 -51.96 -4.84
CA THR A 277 -57.62 -53.20 -5.30
C THR A 277 -56.19 -52.95 -5.78
N VAL A 278 -55.30 -53.90 -5.45
CA VAL A 278 -53.92 -53.96 -5.93
C VAL A 278 -53.87 -54.12 -7.45
N LYS A 279 -52.89 -53.47 -8.10
CA LYS A 279 -52.74 -53.48 -9.56
C LYS A 279 -51.59 -54.38 -10.00
N TRP A 280 -51.98 -55.48 -10.63
CA TRP A 280 -51.10 -56.51 -11.14
C TRP A 280 -50.74 -56.24 -12.61
N SER A 281 -49.62 -56.78 -13.08
CA SER A 281 -49.15 -56.55 -14.44
C SER A 281 -50.09 -57.08 -15.52
N ASP A 282 -50.81 -58.17 -15.24
CA ASP A 282 -51.81 -58.77 -16.12
C ASP A 282 -53.12 -57.95 -16.20
N THR A 283 -53.32 -56.99 -15.30
CA THR A 283 -54.48 -56.08 -15.29
C THR A 283 -54.23 -54.76 -16.00
N PHE A 284 -53.01 -54.53 -16.51
CA PHE A 284 -52.69 -53.31 -17.25
C PHE A 284 -53.28 -53.37 -18.67
N GLU A 285 -54.21 -52.47 -18.97
CA GLU A 285 -54.67 -52.22 -20.33
C GLU A 285 -53.57 -51.49 -21.13
N PRO A 286 -53.57 -51.53 -22.48
CA PRO A 286 -52.52 -50.94 -23.32
C PRO A 286 -52.13 -49.49 -22.99
N SER A 287 -53.07 -48.72 -22.42
CA SER A 287 -52.84 -47.39 -21.86
C SER A 287 -53.64 -47.24 -20.57
N THR A 288 -52.99 -47.42 -19.41
CA THR A 288 -53.62 -47.31 -18.09
C THR A 288 -53.07 -46.13 -17.30
N GLN A 289 -53.94 -45.30 -16.76
CA GLN A 289 -53.54 -44.20 -15.88
C GLN A 289 -53.80 -44.53 -14.41
N LEU A 290 -52.74 -44.58 -13.62
CA LEU A 290 -52.82 -44.80 -12.17
C LEU A 290 -52.52 -43.49 -11.43
N LYS A 291 -53.34 -43.18 -10.43
CA LYS A 291 -53.12 -41.99 -9.60
C LYS A 291 -52.28 -42.39 -8.39
N THR A 292 -51.16 -41.72 -8.18
CA THR A 292 -50.25 -41.98 -7.07
C THR A 292 -50.77 -41.38 -5.76
N ILE A 293 -50.23 -41.80 -4.63
CA ILE A 293 -50.52 -41.19 -3.32
C ILE A 293 -50.17 -39.70 -3.35
N GLY A 294 -49.08 -39.35 -4.03
CA GLY A 294 -48.62 -37.97 -4.22
C GLY A 294 -49.50 -37.12 -5.15
N GLY A 295 -50.56 -37.68 -5.72
CA GLY A 295 -51.51 -36.98 -6.59
C GLY A 295 -51.13 -36.92 -8.06
N GLY A 296 -49.91 -37.35 -8.41
CA GLY A 296 -49.43 -37.51 -9.79
C GLY A 296 -50.12 -38.66 -10.52
N VAL A 297 -49.90 -38.75 -11.83
CA VAL A 297 -50.43 -39.82 -12.67
C VAL A 297 -49.26 -40.62 -13.23
N LEU A 298 -49.29 -41.93 -13.05
CA LEU A 298 -48.40 -42.87 -13.72
C LEU A 298 -49.09 -43.38 -14.98
N ASP A 299 -48.45 -43.15 -16.13
CA ASP A 299 -48.91 -43.64 -17.43
C ASP A 299 -48.27 -44.99 -17.71
N ILE A 300 -49.06 -46.05 -17.63
CA ILE A 300 -48.61 -47.41 -17.95
C ILE A 300 -48.92 -47.69 -19.42
N VAL A 301 -47.86 -47.92 -20.20
CA VAL A 301 -47.94 -48.27 -21.61
C VAL A 301 -47.44 -49.70 -21.78
N VAL A 302 -48.34 -50.59 -22.18
CA VAL A 302 -48.02 -52.00 -22.42
C VAL A 302 -47.81 -52.20 -23.92
N THR A 303 -46.58 -52.56 -24.30
CA THR A 303 -46.25 -52.95 -25.69
C THR A 303 -45.94 -54.44 -25.76
N PRO A 304 -45.95 -55.07 -26.96
CA PRO A 304 -45.57 -56.48 -27.10
C PRO A 304 -44.14 -56.79 -26.66
N GLU A 305 -43.25 -55.78 -26.64
CA GLU A 305 -41.84 -55.93 -26.29
C GLU A 305 -41.58 -55.67 -24.80
N ALA A 306 -42.19 -54.64 -24.22
CA ALA A 306 -42.01 -54.27 -22.81
C ALA A 306 -43.18 -53.46 -22.25
N THR A 307 -43.34 -53.50 -20.93
CA THR A 307 -44.22 -52.58 -20.18
C THR A 307 -43.40 -51.41 -19.67
N ARG A 308 -43.87 -50.19 -19.93
CA ARG A 308 -43.26 -48.95 -19.43
C ARG A 308 -44.20 -48.24 -18.47
N VAL A 309 -43.65 -47.72 -17.38
CA VAL A 309 -44.34 -46.93 -16.35
C VAL A 309 -43.78 -45.51 -16.38
N SER A 310 -44.57 -44.56 -16.88
CA SER A 310 -44.15 -43.15 -17.08
C SER A 310 -42.80 -43.02 -17.81
N GLY A 311 -42.56 -43.87 -18.81
CA GLY A 311 -41.33 -43.92 -19.61
C GLY A 311 -40.25 -44.88 -19.09
N SER A 312 -40.25 -45.20 -17.79
CA SER A 312 -39.35 -46.14 -17.12
C SER A 312 -39.70 -47.59 -17.46
N GLU A 313 -38.71 -48.46 -17.67
CA GLU A 313 -38.93 -49.87 -18.01
C GLU A 313 -39.30 -50.68 -16.77
N LEU A 314 -40.33 -51.53 -16.87
CA LEU A 314 -40.72 -52.45 -15.80
C LEU A 314 -39.77 -53.66 -15.79
N ILE A 315 -38.73 -53.59 -14.97
CA ILE A 315 -37.67 -54.61 -14.85
C ILE A 315 -38.20 -55.91 -14.27
N GLN A 316 -38.98 -55.86 -13.19
CA GLN A 316 -39.56 -57.05 -12.57
C GLN A 316 -41.00 -56.76 -12.14
N PRO A 317 -42.00 -57.32 -12.83
CA PRO A 317 -43.39 -57.16 -12.44
C PRO A 317 -43.75 -58.07 -11.26
N ASP A 318 -44.75 -57.64 -10.49
CA ASP A 318 -45.55 -58.50 -9.63
C ASP A 318 -44.76 -59.34 -8.60
N ILE A 319 -43.92 -58.70 -7.78
CA ILE A 319 -43.38 -59.29 -6.57
C ILE A 319 -44.47 -59.25 -5.50
N TYR A 320 -44.92 -60.43 -5.05
CA TYR A 320 -46.08 -60.58 -4.20
C TYR A 320 -45.77 -60.23 -2.75
N ALA A 321 -46.65 -59.45 -2.10
CA ALA A 321 -46.57 -59.11 -0.67
C ALA A 321 -47.89 -59.40 0.03
N SER A 322 -47.88 -59.49 1.36
CA SER A 322 -49.09 -59.70 2.17
C SER A 322 -50.02 -58.48 2.15
N ASN A 323 -49.50 -57.27 2.01
CA ASN A 323 -50.25 -56.01 2.04
C ASN A 323 -50.26 -55.24 0.71
N GLY A 324 -49.68 -55.81 -0.35
CA GLY A 324 -49.64 -55.18 -1.66
C GLY A 324 -48.89 -55.96 -2.74
N VAL A 325 -48.40 -55.23 -3.75
CA VAL A 325 -47.52 -55.73 -4.80
C VAL A 325 -46.36 -54.75 -5.03
N LEU A 326 -45.17 -55.31 -5.24
CA LEU A 326 -43.97 -54.57 -5.61
C LEU A 326 -43.62 -54.84 -7.08
N HIS A 327 -43.42 -53.76 -7.83
CA HIS A 327 -42.95 -53.73 -9.20
C HIS A 327 -41.60 -53.02 -9.23
N LEU A 328 -40.59 -53.59 -9.89
CA LEU A 328 -39.28 -52.94 -10.02
C LEU A 328 -39.17 -52.20 -11.34
N VAL A 329 -38.71 -50.96 -11.31
CA VAL A 329 -38.57 -50.09 -12.49
C VAL A 329 -37.12 -49.65 -12.69
N SER A 330 -36.75 -49.29 -13.92
CA SER A 330 -35.36 -48.93 -14.29
C SER A 330 -34.91 -47.58 -13.76
N ASP A 331 -35.82 -46.60 -13.73
CA ASP A 331 -35.54 -45.19 -13.45
C ASP A 331 -36.45 -44.64 -12.34
N LEU A 332 -35.98 -43.58 -11.68
CA LEU A 332 -36.74 -42.81 -10.70
C LEU A 332 -37.90 -42.09 -11.40
N LEU A 333 -39.14 -42.30 -10.94
CA LEU A 333 -40.36 -41.76 -11.55
C LEU A 333 -40.65 -40.29 -11.19
N VAL A 334 -39.76 -39.65 -10.43
CA VAL A 334 -39.89 -38.26 -10.02
C VAL A 334 -38.53 -37.57 -10.04
N ASP A 335 -38.50 -36.34 -10.54
CA ASP A 335 -37.29 -35.54 -10.50
C ASP A 335 -37.02 -35.03 -9.07
N LEU A 336 -35.76 -35.07 -8.66
CA LEU A 336 -35.29 -34.53 -7.40
C LEU A 336 -34.69 -33.14 -7.64
N GLU A 337 -35.47 -32.09 -7.39
CA GLU A 337 -34.93 -30.73 -7.41
C GLU A 337 -34.07 -30.49 -6.16
N ILE A 338 -32.75 -30.39 -6.36
CA ILE A 338 -31.80 -30.01 -5.33
C ILE A 338 -31.65 -28.48 -5.30
N THR A 339 -32.20 -27.87 -4.25
CA THR A 339 -31.96 -26.46 -3.96
C THR A 339 -30.57 -26.28 -3.31
N PRO A 340 -29.99 -25.06 -3.36
CA PRO A 340 -28.81 -24.73 -2.59
C PRO A 340 -28.94 -25.08 -1.09
N GLU A 341 -30.13 -24.90 -0.51
CA GLU A 341 -30.43 -25.31 0.88
C GLU A 341 -30.19 -26.81 1.11
N LYS A 342 -30.78 -27.68 0.29
CA LYS A 342 -30.62 -29.14 0.38
C LYS A 342 -29.14 -29.55 0.22
N SER A 343 -28.42 -28.87 -0.67
CA SER A 343 -26.99 -29.09 -0.86
C SER A 343 -26.16 -28.71 0.36
N LEU A 344 -26.47 -27.58 1.00
CA LEU A 344 -25.79 -27.15 2.24
C LEU A 344 -26.02 -28.14 3.38
N LEU A 345 -27.24 -28.68 3.51
CA LEU A 345 -27.56 -29.71 4.51
C LEU A 345 -26.74 -31.00 4.27
N ALA A 346 -26.65 -31.45 3.02
CA ALA A 346 -25.85 -32.62 2.64
C ALA A 346 -24.34 -32.43 2.90
N LEU A 347 -23.86 -31.18 2.92
CA LEU A 347 -22.45 -30.81 3.06
C LEU A 347 -22.05 -30.45 4.52
N ASN A 348 -22.86 -30.86 5.51
CA ASN A 348 -22.66 -30.57 6.94
C ASN A 348 -22.61 -29.07 7.25
N CYS A 349 -23.50 -28.29 6.66
CA CYS A 349 -23.74 -26.87 7.01
C CYS A 349 -25.10 -26.69 7.72
N THR A 350 -25.48 -27.61 8.61
CA THR A 350 -26.81 -27.65 9.23
C THR A 350 -27.07 -26.46 10.15
N SER A 351 -26.05 -26.03 10.90
CA SER A 351 -26.10 -24.87 11.79
C SER A 351 -26.27 -23.58 10.98
N PHE A 352 -25.56 -23.46 9.86
CA PHE A 352 -25.68 -22.30 8.97
C PHE A 352 -27.09 -22.18 8.39
N VAL A 353 -27.66 -23.29 7.91
CA VAL A 353 -29.04 -23.33 7.42
C VAL A 353 -30.04 -23.01 8.54
N SER A 354 -29.85 -23.56 9.74
CA SER A 354 -30.69 -23.24 10.91
C SER A 354 -30.68 -21.73 11.24
N LEU A 355 -29.53 -21.07 11.14
CA LEU A 355 -29.40 -19.63 11.34
C LEU A 355 -30.16 -18.85 10.25
N LEU A 356 -30.06 -19.25 8.97
CA LEU A 356 -30.82 -18.63 7.87
C LEU A 356 -32.34 -18.72 8.06
N HIS A 357 -32.83 -19.87 8.53
CA HIS A 357 -34.24 -20.05 8.89
C HIS A 357 -34.68 -19.12 10.02
N SER A 358 -33.84 -18.96 11.04
CA SER A 358 -34.18 -18.12 12.22
C SER A 358 -34.43 -16.64 11.89
N VAL A 359 -33.89 -16.14 10.77
CA VAL A 359 -34.03 -14.75 10.31
C VAL A 359 -34.80 -14.62 8.98
N ASN A 360 -35.46 -15.70 8.53
CA ASN A 360 -36.26 -15.74 7.30
C ASN A 360 -35.45 -15.36 6.02
N LEU A 361 -34.20 -15.82 5.91
CA LEU A 361 -33.36 -15.64 4.70
C LEU A 361 -33.36 -16.86 3.78
N THR A 362 -34.31 -17.78 3.96
CA THR A 362 -34.45 -19.02 3.17
C THR A 362 -34.67 -18.76 1.68
N GLY A 363 -35.20 -17.58 1.30
CA GLY A 363 -35.35 -17.17 -0.09
C GLY A 363 -34.02 -17.13 -0.87
N LEU A 364 -32.90 -16.86 -0.21
CA LEU A 364 -31.57 -16.82 -0.84
C LEU A 364 -31.01 -18.22 -1.20
N VAL A 365 -31.54 -19.26 -0.55
CA VAL A 365 -31.06 -20.65 -0.71
C VAL A 365 -32.08 -21.59 -1.34
N ASN A 366 -33.33 -21.16 -1.50
CA ASN A 366 -34.38 -21.94 -2.17
C ASN A 366 -34.55 -21.62 -3.65
N ASP A 367 -34.16 -20.43 -4.10
CA ASP A 367 -34.21 -20.09 -5.53
C ASP A 367 -33.05 -20.76 -6.29
N THR A 368 -33.37 -21.71 -7.17
CA THR A 368 -32.42 -22.43 -8.03
C THR A 368 -31.99 -21.64 -9.26
N ASN A 369 -32.76 -20.60 -9.63
CA ASN A 369 -32.46 -19.75 -10.79
C ASN A 369 -31.53 -18.60 -10.43
N ALA A 370 -31.61 -18.11 -9.19
CA ALA A 370 -30.75 -17.03 -8.71
C ALA A 370 -29.26 -17.43 -8.78
N LYS A 371 -28.43 -16.50 -9.23
CA LYS A 371 -26.98 -16.69 -9.32
C LYS A 371 -26.33 -16.13 -8.07
N TYR A 372 -25.90 -17.00 -7.18
CA TYR A 372 -25.19 -16.62 -5.97
C TYR A 372 -23.90 -17.42 -5.77
N THR A 373 -22.95 -16.79 -5.11
CA THR A 373 -21.80 -17.47 -4.51
C THR A 373 -21.99 -17.43 -2.99
N ILE A 374 -22.12 -18.60 -2.37
CA ILE A 374 -22.42 -18.75 -0.95
C ILE A 374 -21.12 -19.07 -0.22
N LEU A 375 -20.79 -18.26 0.79
CA LEU A 375 -19.64 -18.45 1.67
C LEU A 375 -20.16 -19.18 2.92
N ALA A 376 -20.05 -20.50 2.96
CA ALA A 376 -20.71 -21.33 3.98
C ALA A 376 -19.71 -21.90 5.00
N PRO A 377 -19.78 -21.54 6.29
CA PRO A 377 -19.08 -22.28 7.34
C PRO A 377 -19.72 -23.66 7.56
N ARG A 378 -18.90 -24.69 7.76
CA ARG A 378 -19.36 -26.04 8.14
C ARG A 378 -19.69 -26.10 9.63
N ASP A 379 -20.41 -27.12 10.05
CA ASP A 379 -20.77 -27.34 11.46
C ASP A 379 -19.53 -27.50 12.36
N GLU A 380 -18.47 -28.13 11.86
CA GLU A 380 -17.17 -28.23 12.55
C GLU A 380 -16.56 -26.86 12.85
N VAL A 381 -16.76 -25.89 11.95
CA VAL A 381 -16.27 -24.52 12.13
C VAL A 381 -17.05 -23.85 13.28
N PHE A 382 -18.38 -23.99 13.32
CA PHE A 382 -19.16 -23.47 14.43
C PHE A 382 -18.81 -24.13 15.78
N ALA A 383 -18.52 -25.43 15.79
CA ALA A 383 -18.11 -26.15 16.99
C ALA A 383 -16.76 -25.63 17.55
N LEU A 384 -15.85 -25.17 16.70
CA LEU A 384 -14.53 -24.63 17.11
C LEU A 384 -14.58 -23.18 17.59
N PHE A 385 -15.39 -22.33 16.95
CA PHE A 385 -15.43 -20.89 17.23
C PHE A 385 -16.38 -20.51 18.38
N GLY A 386 -17.22 -21.43 18.85
CA GLY A 386 -18.17 -21.17 19.94
C GLY A 386 -19.31 -20.24 19.51
N ASN A 387 -20.41 -20.24 20.26
CA ASN A 387 -21.60 -19.44 19.96
C ASN A 387 -21.50 -17.98 20.47
N GLU A 388 -20.43 -17.59 21.17
CA GLU A 388 -20.35 -16.29 21.85
C GLU A 388 -20.21 -15.10 20.89
N ASP A 389 -19.63 -15.30 19.70
CA ASP A 389 -19.43 -14.24 18.70
C ASP A 389 -20.58 -14.14 17.66
N ILE A 390 -21.63 -14.97 17.78
CA ILE A 390 -22.76 -14.99 16.85
C ILE A 390 -23.93 -14.21 17.46
N PRO A 391 -24.52 -13.23 16.75
CA PRO A 391 -25.67 -12.48 17.28
C PRO A 391 -26.88 -13.38 17.57
N GLU A 392 -27.77 -12.93 18.45
CA GLU A 392 -28.93 -13.69 18.89
C GLU A 392 -29.83 -14.13 17.71
N ARG A 393 -30.42 -15.33 17.83
CA ARG A 393 -31.32 -15.87 16.79
C ARG A 393 -32.52 -14.96 16.58
N GLY A 394 -32.83 -14.65 15.33
CA GLY A 394 -33.93 -13.74 14.97
C GLY A 394 -33.60 -12.24 15.07
N SER A 395 -32.39 -11.88 15.49
CA SER A 395 -31.94 -10.47 15.50
C SER A 395 -31.69 -9.94 14.08
N GLU A 396 -31.88 -8.63 13.88
CA GLU A 396 -31.54 -7.98 12.62
C GLU A 396 -30.01 -7.95 12.41
N GLU A 397 -29.21 -7.96 13.47
CA GLU A 397 -27.75 -8.09 13.42
C GLU A 397 -27.32 -9.44 12.82
N LEU A 398 -27.99 -10.54 13.22
CA LEU A 398 -27.74 -11.87 12.66
C LEU A 398 -28.13 -11.90 11.18
N LYS A 399 -29.28 -11.32 10.83
CA LYS A 399 -29.74 -11.24 9.44
C LYS A 399 -28.75 -10.50 8.56
N LYS A 400 -28.26 -9.35 9.00
CA LYS A 400 -27.21 -8.58 8.29
C LYS A 400 -25.92 -9.40 8.16
N LEU A 401 -25.49 -10.09 9.22
CA LEU A 401 -24.29 -10.95 9.20
C LEU A 401 -24.42 -12.09 8.18
N LEU A 402 -25.58 -12.75 8.12
CA LEU A 402 -25.81 -13.84 7.18
C LEU A 402 -25.90 -13.35 5.73
N GLN A 403 -26.53 -12.19 5.46
CA GLN A 403 -26.53 -11.59 4.12
C GLN A 403 -25.12 -11.30 3.59
N TYR A 404 -24.17 -10.97 4.47
CA TYR A 404 -22.77 -10.74 4.10
C TYR A 404 -22.05 -12.00 3.57
N HIS A 405 -22.61 -13.20 3.82
CA HIS A 405 -22.09 -14.47 3.32
C HIS A 405 -22.56 -14.81 1.89
N PHE A 406 -23.42 -13.98 1.28
CA PHE A 406 -23.93 -14.20 -0.07
C PHE A 406 -23.37 -13.13 -1.01
N LEU A 407 -22.75 -13.57 -2.10
CA LEU A 407 -22.27 -12.69 -3.18
C LEU A 407 -23.15 -12.88 -4.41
N PRO A 408 -23.80 -11.82 -4.93
CA PRO A 408 -24.50 -11.88 -6.19
C PRO A 408 -23.55 -12.28 -7.34
N GLY A 409 -23.98 -13.23 -8.17
CA GLY A 409 -23.19 -13.79 -9.26
C GLY A 409 -22.47 -15.10 -8.92
N LYS A 410 -22.01 -15.80 -9.96
CA LYS A 410 -21.26 -17.06 -9.85
C LYS A 410 -19.77 -16.80 -10.06
N TRP A 411 -19.02 -16.64 -8.97
CA TRP A 411 -17.62 -16.22 -8.98
C TRP A 411 -16.67 -17.41 -8.93
N GLN A 412 -16.17 -17.88 -10.08
CA GLN A 412 -15.26 -19.03 -10.10
C GLN A 412 -13.86 -18.62 -9.59
N PRO A 413 -13.05 -19.57 -9.09
CA PRO A 413 -11.69 -19.28 -8.64
C PRO A 413 -10.84 -18.51 -9.66
N LYS A 414 -11.06 -18.75 -10.96
CA LYS A 414 -10.35 -18.10 -12.06
C LYS A 414 -10.72 -16.62 -12.26
N ASP A 415 -11.93 -16.22 -11.88
CA ASP A 415 -12.47 -14.87 -12.09
C ASP A 415 -12.01 -13.90 -11.00
N LEU A 416 -11.62 -14.43 -9.85
CA LEU A 416 -11.11 -13.67 -8.71
C LEU A 416 -9.69 -13.15 -8.99
N HIS A 417 -9.31 -12.03 -8.38
CA HIS A 417 -7.94 -11.51 -8.40
C HIS A 417 -7.62 -10.82 -7.07
N ASP A 418 -6.33 -10.69 -6.76
CA ASP A 418 -5.89 -10.07 -5.51
C ASP A 418 -6.28 -8.59 -5.47
N GLY A 419 -6.85 -8.14 -4.35
CA GLY A 419 -7.38 -6.78 -4.18
C GLY A 419 -8.71 -6.51 -4.88
N MET A 420 -9.40 -7.53 -5.41
CA MET A 420 -10.74 -7.38 -5.95
C MET A 420 -11.74 -7.07 -4.83
N LEU A 421 -12.70 -6.18 -5.09
CA LEU A 421 -13.84 -5.93 -4.20
C LEU A 421 -15.10 -6.48 -4.88
N LEU A 422 -15.88 -7.29 -4.15
CA LEU A 422 -17.13 -7.86 -4.60
C LEU A 422 -18.30 -7.36 -3.76
N GLU A 423 -19.39 -6.95 -4.40
CA GLU A 423 -20.63 -6.63 -3.71
C GLU A 423 -21.23 -7.88 -3.06
N THR A 424 -21.82 -7.70 -1.90
CA THR A 424 -22.53 -8.73 -1.14
C THR A 424 -24.04 -8.48 -1.18
N ALA A 425 -24.84 -9.46 -0.75
CA ALA A 425 -26.29 -9.30 -0.63
C ALA A 425 -26.70 -8.44 0.58
N LEU A 426 -25.76 -8.06 1.44
CA LEU A 426 -25.99 -7.16 2.57
C LEU A 426 -26.12 -5.72 2.06
N ALA A 427 -27.30 -5.13 2.23
CA ALA A 427 -27.51 -3.71 2.05
C ALA A 427 -27.27 -2.98 3.38
N GLU A 428 -26.35 -2.02 3.40
CA GLU A 428 -25.97 -1.32 4.62
C GLU A 428 -26.59 0.09 4.63
N GLU A 429 -27.25 0.45 5.73
CA GLU A 429 -27.79 1.81 5.92
C GLU A 429 -26.66 2.86 5.89
N GLY A 430 -25.48 2.50 6.40
CA GLY A 430 -24.27 3.33 6.34
C GLY A 430 -23.76 3.57 4.91
N LEU A 431 -24.27 2.86 3.91
CA LEU A 431 -23.98 3.07 2.50
C LEU A 431 -25.20 3.62 1.74
N ASP A 432 -26.14 4.27 2.45
CA ASP A 432 -27.39 4.80 1.88
C ASP A 432 -28.27 3.70 1.25
N GLY A 433 -28.25 2.51 1.86
CA GLY A 433 -28.95 1.32 1.34
C GLY A 433 -28.22 0.61 0.18
N GLY A 434 -27.00 1.03 -0.15
CA GLY A 434 -26.14 0.35 -1.12
C GLY A 434 -25.61 -1.00 -0.61
N PRO A 435 -25.16 -1.88 -1.53
CA PRO A 435 -24.57 -3.16 -1.15
C PRO A 435 -23.22 -2.96 -0.46
N GLN A 436 -22.99 -3.69 0.62
CA GLN A 436 -21.69 -3.77 1.27
C GLN A 436 -20.73 -4.59 0.39
N VAL A 437 -19.44 -4.23 0.40
CA VAL A 437 -18.40 -4.91 -0.37
C VAL A 437 -17.54 -5.82 0.50
N LEU A 438 -16.98 -6.85 -0.12
CA LEU A 438 -16.10 -7.83 0.48
C LEU A 438 -14.78 -7.87 -0.28
N SER A 439 -13.67 -7.78 0.44
CA SER A 439 -12.33 -7.82 -0.15
C SER A 439 -11.87 -9.24 -0.45
N ILE A 440 -11.22 -9.41 -1.60
CA ILE A 440 -10.70 -10.70 -2.08
C ILE A 440 -9.18 -10.70 -2.04
N GLY A 441 -8.61 -11.61 -1.26
CA GLY A 441 -7.18 -11.89 -1.23
C GLY A 441 -6.86 -13.14 -2.04
N VAL A 442 -5.89 -13.05 -2.94
CA VAL A 442 -5.43 -14.20 -3.72
C VAL A 442 -3.92 -14.27 -3.64
N SER A 443 -3.40 -15.35 -3.04
CA SER A 443 -1.97 -15.65 -3.06
C SER A 443 -1.69 -16.97 -3.78
N SER A 444 -0.68 -16.97 -4.65
CA SER A 444 -0.12 -18.16 -5.29
C SER A 444 1.20 -18.54 -4.60
N SER A 445 1.34 -19.79 -4.17
CA SER A 445 2.61 -20.29 -3.64
C SER A 445 3.58 -20.60 -4.77
N ASP A 446 4.77 -19.99 -4.78
CA ASP A 446 5.81 -20.21 -5.81
C ASP A 446 6.30 -21.66 -5.91
N LYS A 447 6.02 -22.51 -4.90
CA LYS A 447 6.53 -23.88 -4.82
C LYS A 447 5.65 -24.93 -5.50
N LYS A 448 4.39 -24.62 -5.82
CA LYS A 448 3.48 -25.49 -6.58
C LYS A 448 2.49 -24.62 -7.35
N LYS A 449 2.56 -24.67 -8.68
CA LYS A 449 1.70 -23.89 -9.60
C LYS A 449 0.19 -24.10 -9.41
N ASP A 450 -0.24 -25.13 -8.67
CA ASP A 450 -1.65 -25.52 -8.56
C ASP A 450 -2.32 -25.16 -7.21
N GLU A 451 -1.60 -24.68 -6.20
CA GLU A 451 -2.20 -24.30 -4.90
C GLU A 451 -2.42 -22.78 -4.82
N ARG A 452 -3.54 -22.32 -5.39
CA ARG A 452 -4.03 -20.94 -5.28
C ARG A 452 -4.88 -20.79 -4.01
N SER A 453 -4.39 -20.06 -3.01
CA SER A 453 -5.15 -19.81 -1.78
C SER A 453 -6.01 -18.55 -1.92
N ILE A 454 -7.32 -18.69 -1.72
CA ILE A 454 -8.30 -17.61 -1.80
C ILE A 454 -8.75 -17.22 -0.40
N LYS A 455 -8.89 -15.92 -0.16
CA LYS A 455 -9.44 -15.35 1.07
C LYS A 455 -10.58 -14.37 0.76
N PHE A 456 -11.68 -14.49 1.47
CA PHE A 456 -12.84 -13.60 1.42
C PHE A 456 -12.91 -12.80 2.72
N GLY A 457 -12.77 -11.47 2.67
CA GLY A 457 -12.73 -10.63 3.87
C GLY A 457 -11.61 -11.02 4.85
N GLY A 458 -10.49 -11.53 4.33
CA GLY A 458 -9.39 -12.08 5.14
C GLY A 458 -9.61 -13.50 5.68
N VAL A 459 -10.78 -14.11 5.44
CA VAL A 459 -11.09 -15.49 5.83
C VAL A 459 -10.70 -16.46 4.73
N GLY A 460 -9.95 -17.52 5.08
CA GLY A 460 -9.50 -18.52 4.12
C GLY A 460 -10.60 -19.47 3.65
N VAL A 461 -10.50 -19.92 2.40
CA VAL A 461 -11.35 -20.99 1.84
C VAL A 461 -10.79 -22.36 2.23
N LEU A 462 -11.67 -23.30 2.57
CA LEU A 462 -11.36 -24.70 2.85
C LEU A 462 -11.75 -25.60 1.67
N GLY A 463 -10.76 -26.24 1.04
CA GLY A 463 -10.99 -27.16 -0.08
C GLY A 463 -11.41 -26.47 -1.38
N GLU A 464 -11.91 -27.26 -2.34
CA GLU A 464 -12.41 -26.77 -3.62
C GLU A 464 -13.88 -26.32 -3.51
N PRO A 465 -14.30 -25.28 -4.26
CA PRO A 465 -15.68 -24.84 -4.24
C PRO A 465 -16.60 -25.86 -4.93
N VAL A 466 -17.81 -26.01 -4.41
CA VAL A 466 -18.81 -26.96 -4.90
C VAL A 466 -19.77 -26.24 -5.87
N PRO A 467 -19.71 -26.54 -7.18
CA PRO A 467 -20.61 -25.93 -8.15
C PRO A 467 -22.00 -26.58 -8.12
N LEU A 468 -23.05 -25.77 -8.13
CA LEU A 468 -24.45 -26.20 -8.16
C LEU A 468 -25.21 -25.42 -9.22
N ASN A 469 -25.46 -25.93 -10.43
CA ASN A 469 -26.18 -25.21 -11.50
C ASN A 469 -25.79 -23.70 -11.59
N ASN A 470 -26.62 -22.79 -11.07
CA ASN A 470 -26.40 -21.33 -11.04
C ASN A 470 -25.67 -20.78 -9.79
N THR A 471 -25.46 -21.60 -8.77
CA THR A 471 -24.84 -21.29 -7.49
C THR A 471 -23.45 -21.90 -7.35
N LEU A 472 -22.60 -21.30 -6.51
CA LEU A 472 -21.29 -21.83 -6.15
C LEU A 472 -21.08 -21.72 -4.64
N ILE A 473 -20.69 -22.82 -3.98
CA ILE A 473 -20.48 -22.82 -2.53
C ILE A 473 -18.97 -22.86 -2.23
N TYR A 474 -18.50 -21.90 -1.44
CA TYR A 474 -17.16 -21.92 -0.84
C TYR A 474 -17.27 -22.23 0.64
N PHE A 475 -16.48 -23.18 1.13
CA PHE A 475 -16.35 -23.39 2.56
C PHE A 475 -15.37 -22.40 3.16
N VAL A 476 -15.75 -21.70 4.21
CA VAL A 476 -14.89 -20.71 4.88
C VAL A 476 -14.34 -21.26 6.19
N SER A 477 -13.11 -20.86 6.53
CA SER A 477 -12.41 -21.34 7.73
C SER A 477 -12.98 -20.80 9.05
N ARG A 478 -13.81 -19.76 8.99
CA ARG A 478 -14.56 -19.15 10.10
C ARG A 478 -15.75 -18.35 9.53
N PRO A 479 -16.79 -18.05 10.32
CA PRO A 479 -17.83 -17.12 9.89
C PRO A 479 -17.23 -15.76 9.52
N LEU A 480 -17.78 -15.12 8.48
CA LEU A 480 -17.40 -13.75 8.12
C LEU A 480 -17.92 -12.79 9.18
N VAL A 481 -17.10 -11.79 9.48
CA VAL A 481 -17.46 -10.70 10.40
C VAL A 481 -17.80 -9.48 9.55
N ARG A 482 -18.91 -8.82 9.88
CA ARG A 482 -19.30 -7.57 9.20
C ARG A 482 -18.24 -6.50 9.45
N PRO A 483 -18.01 -5.59 8.49
CA PRO A 483 -17.18 -4.41 8.73
C PRO A 483 -17.71 -3.60 9.92
N SER A 484 -16.83 -3.22 10.84
CA SER A 484 -17.16 -2.37 11.99
C SER A 484 -17.22 -0.89 11.60
N ASP A 485 -17.57 -0.02 12.55
CA ASP A 485 -17.53 1.42 12.33
C ASP A 485 -16.10 1.91 12.02
N ALA A 486 -16.02 3.08 11.38
CA ALA A 486 -14.73 3.58 10.89
C ALA A 486 -13.68 3.79 11.98
N LEU A 487 -14.06 4.11 13.22
CA LEU A 487 -13.10 4.30 14.31
C LEU A 487 -12.73 2.98 14.97
N GLU A 488 -13.66 2.04 15.09
CA GLU A 488 -13.38 0.69 15.59
C GLU A 488 -12.46 -0.08 14.65
N ALA A 489 -12.65 0.04 13.33
CA ALA A 489 -11.77 -0.54 12.31
C ALA A 489 -10.31 -0.05 12.42
N LEU A 490 -10.09 1.13 13.01
CA LEU A 490 -8.78 1.73 13.20
C LEU A 490 -8.09 1.31 14.51
N LEU A 491 -8.82 0.80 15.51
CA LEU A 491 -8.25 0.45 16.82
C LEU A 491 -7.07 -0.54 16.77
N PRO A 492 -7.07 -1.56 15.89
CA PRO A 492 -5.92 -2.47 15.77
C PRO A 492 -4.66 -1.79 15.20
N LEU A 493 -4.81 -0.64 14.53
CA LEU A 493 -3.75 0.06 13.81
C LEU A 493 -3.10 1.11 14.72
N GLN A 494 -2.06 0.68 15.47
CA GLN A 494 -1.36 1.53 16.45
C GLN A 494 -0.85 2.85 15.86
N ASP A 495 -0.44 2.85 14.59
CA ASP A 495 0.09 4.02 13.88
C ASP A 495 -0.97 5.09 13.57
N LEU A 496 -2.26 4.82 13.79
CA LEU A 496 -3.37 5.74 13.52
C LEU A 496 -4.09 6.20 14.81
N SER A 497 -3.59 5.78 15.97
CA SER A 497 -4.21 6.01 17.28
C SER A 497 -4.40 7.49 17.64
N LEU A 498 -3.49 8.39 17.21
CA LEU A 498 -3.59 9.82 17.51
C LEU A 498 -4.76 10.48 16.79
N PHE A 499 -5.12 10.01 15.59
CA PHE A 499 -6.30 10.48 14.88
C PHE A 499 -7.59 10.06 15.59
N VAL A 500 -7.67 8.80 16.03
CA VAL A 500 -8.81 8.28 16.81
C VAL A 500 -8.98 9.09 18.10
N ALA A 501 -7.90 9.31 18.86
CA ALA A 501 -7.93 10.14 20.06
C ALA A 501 -8.37 11.59 19.79
N SER A 502 -7.95 12.15 18.65
CA SER A 502 -8.35 13.49 18.20
C SER A 502 -9.85 13.56 17.89
N ALA A 503 -10.42 12.53 17.25
CA ALA A 503 -11.85 12.45 16.94
C ALA A 503 -12.73 12.46 18.20
N PHE A 504 -12.32 11.73 19.25
CA PHE A 504 -13.00 11.78 20.54
C PHE A 504 -12.81 13.15 21.24
N SER A 505 -11.60 13.70 21.20
CA SER A 505 -11.29 15.00 21.84
C SER A 505 -12.05 16.18 21.23
N ALA A 506 -12.27 16.15 19.92
CA ALA A 506 -13.04 17.14 19.17
C ALA A 506 -14.56 16.89 19.19
N ALA A 507 -15.02 15.80 19.81
CA ALA A 507 -16.43 15.39 19.84
C ALA A 507 -17.05 15.18 18.43
N VAL A 508 -16.26 14.72 17.46
CA VAL A 508 -16.72 14.38 16.10
C VAL A 508 -16.86 12.88 15.87
N ALA A 509 -16.50 12.05 16.86
CA ALA A 509 -16.50 10.59 16.73
C ALA A 509 -17.87 10.04 16.26
N GLU A 510 -18.97 10.54 16.82
CA GLU A 510 -20.32 10.08 16.45
C GLU A 510 -20.67 10.42 14.99
N ILE A 511 -20.24 11.59 14.51
CA ILE A 511 -20.44 12.02 13.12
C ILE A 511 -19.69 11.06 12.20
N LEU A 512 -18.42 10.74 12.50
CA LEU A 512 -17.61 9.84 11.68
C LEU A 512 -18.12 8.39 11.68
N LYS A 513 -18.78 7.95 12.76
CA LYS A 513 -19.35 6.61 12.89
C LYS A 513 -20.67 6.43 12.14
N THR A 514 -21.51 7.47 12.10
CA THR A 514 -22.90 7.38 11.65
C THR A 514 -23.14 7.98 10.28
N THR A 515 -22.28 8.88 9.81
CA THR A 515 -22.46 9.55 8.52
C THR A 515 -22.26 8.54 7.39
N ALA A 516 -23.32 8.33 6.62
CA ALA A 516 -23.33 7.38 5.52
C ALA A 516 -22.45 7.85 4.36
N ARG A 517 -21.93 6.88 3.61
CA ARG A 517 -21.18 7.05 2.36
C ARG A 517 -19.93 7.92 2.49
N THR A 518 -19.06 7.60 3.44
CA THR A 518 -17.87 8.39 3.70
C THR A 518 -16.57 7.66 3.35
N SER A 519 -15.59 8.40 2.82
CA SER A 519 -14.20 7.92 2.71
C SER A 519 -13.32 8.68 3.69
N LEU A 520 -12.79 7.99 4.68
CA LEU A 520 -12.00 8.61 5.73
C LEU A 520 -10.51 8.54 5.39
N LEU A 521 -9.86 9.69 5.32
CA LEU A 521 -8.43 9.84 5.05
C LEU A 521 -7.68 10.00 6.37
N VAL A 522 -7.01 8.95 6.84
CA VAL A 522 -6.44 8.93 8.19
C VAL A 522 -4.93 9.14 8.14
N PRO A 523 -4.41 10.23 8.74
CA PRO A 523 -2.98 10.48 8.80
C PRO A 523 -2.28 9.56 9.81
N HIS A 524 -1.04 9.17 9.50
CA HIS A 524 -0.19 8.49 10.48
C HIS A 524 0.13 9.37 11.70
N ASN A 525 0.44 8.77 12.85
CA ASN A 525 0.87 9.47 14.06
C ASN A 525 2.08 10.40 13.81
N SER A 526 2.95 10.04 12.87
CA SER A 526 4.11 10.86 12.49
C SER A 526 3.72 12.16 11.77
N ALA A 527 2.54 12.22 11.16
CA ALA A 527 2.00 13.42 10.50
C ALA A 527 1.80 14.58 11.48
N PHE A 528 1.31 14.30 12.69
CA PHE A 528 1.14 15.31 13.74
C PHE A 528 2.47 15.94 14.16
N LYS A 529 3.57 15.16 14.18
CA LYS A 529 4.91 15.69 14.45
C LYS A 529 5.43 16.54 13.29
N ARG A 530 5.24 16.08 12.05
CA ARG A 530 5.65 16.83 10.84
C ARG A 530 4.87 18.13 10.67
N LEU A 531 3.65 18.23 11.21
CA LEU A 531 2.85 19.46 11.21
C LEU A 531 3.55 20.63 11.93
N GLY A 532 4.46 20.32 12.85
CA GLY A 532 5.14 21.26 13.73
C GLY A 532 4.50 21.25 15.12
N ASP A 533 5.33 21.16 16.16
CA ASP A 533 4.89 20.93 17.54
C ASP A 533 3.88 21.98 18.01
N LEU A 534 4.05 23.25 17.62
CA LEU A 534 3.13 24.32 18.02
C LEU A 534 1.77 24.23 17.33
N VAL A 535 1.74 23.78 16.07
CA VAL A 535 0.48 23.60 15.33
C VAL A 535 -0.27 22.40 15.90
N ALA A 536 0.43 21.30 16.16
CA ALA A 536 -0.14 20.11 16.80
C ALA A 536 -0.66 20.44 18.21
N ALA A 537 0.12 21.18 19.01
CA ALA A 537 -0.30 21.64 20.34
C ALA A 537 -1.54 22.54 20.27
N HIS A 538 -1.61 23.46 19.30
CA HIS A 538 -2.81 24.28 19.09
C HIS A 538 -4.04 23.43 18.78
N LEU A 539 -3.94 22.50 17.83
CA LEU A 539 -5.08 21.66 17.41
C LEU A 539 -5.55 20.73 18.54
N LEU A 540 -4.63 20.18 19.34
CA LEU A 540 -4.96 19.31 20.46
C LEU A 540 -5.36 20.08 21.72
N ALA A 541 -5.24 21.42 21.73
CA ALA A 541 -5.61 22.24 22.88
C ALA A 541 -7.13 22.23 23.10
N PRO A 542 -7.61 22.15 24.37
CA PRO A 542 -9.04 22.18 24.67
C PRO A 542 -9.77 23.43 24.16
N SER A 543 -9.06 24.56 23.99
CA SER A 543 -9.63 25.81 23.46
C SER A 543 -9.86 25.80 21.95
N SER A 544 -9.29 24.82 21.23
CA SER A 544 -9.25 24.79 19.77
C SER A 544 -10.06 23.64 19.17
N LYS A 545 -10.99 23.06 19.95
CA LYS A 545 -11.85 21.94 19.53
C LYS A 545 -12.57 22.19 18.20
N LYS A 546 -12.99 23.43 17.93
CA LYS A 546 -13.65 23.80 16.67
C LYS A 546 -12.71 23.69 15.46
N ASP A 547 -11.46 24.16 15.62
CA ASP A 547 -10.44 24.07 14.58
C ASP A 547 -10.11 22.60 14.32
N LEU A 548 -9.92 21.80 15.37
CA LEU A 548 -9.67 20.36 15.26
C LEU A 548 -10.84 19.61 14.61
N ALA A 549 -12.09 19.90 15.01
CA ALA A 549 -13.27 19.31 14.39
C ALA A 549 -13.32 19.59 12.89
N SER A 550 -13.04 20.82 12.48
CA SER A 550 -13.01 21.20 11.05
C SER A 550 -11.90 20.46 10.30
N VAL A 551 -10.70 20.33 10.88
CA VAL A 551 -9.61 19.52 10.31
C VAL A 551 -10.05 18.07 10.14
N LEU A 552 -10.65 17.45 11.15
CA LEU A 552 -11.04 16.02 11.10
C LEU A 552 -12.17 15.77 10.10
N LEU A 553 -13.17 16.66 10.03
CA LEU A 553 -14.23 16.57 9.04
C LEU A 553 -13.71 16.82 7.62
N HIS A 554 -12.68 17.65 7.45
CA HIS A 554 -12.02 17.83 6.16
C HIS A 554 -11.29 16.57 5.70
N HIS A 555 -10.82 15.72 6.60
CA HIS A 555 -10.25 14.42 6.26
C HIS A 555 -11.32 13.38 5.84
N THR A 556 -12.60 13.73 5.84
CA THR A 556 -13.68 12.80 5.51
C THR A 556 -14.36 13.25 4.23
N LEU A 557 -14.23 12.47 3.16
CA LEU A 557 -14.94 12.69 1.91
C LEU A 557 -16.42 12.32 2.07
N ASP A 558 -17.30 13.04 1.39
CA ASP A 558 -18.76 12.80 1.40
C ASP A 558 -19.23 11.72 0.39
N SER A 559 -18.29 10.95 -0.12
CA SER A 559 -18.48 9.87 -1.09
C SER A 559 -17.59 8.67 -0.74
N VAL A 560 -17.99 7.47 -1.19
CA VAL A 560 -17.22 6.22 -1.02
C VAL A 560 -16.34 6.01 -2.24
N GLU A 561 -15.04 6.08 -2.05
CA GLU A 561 -14.03 6.07 -3.12
C GLU A 561 -12.98 5.01 -2.84
N TYR A 562 -13.15 3.82 -3.42
CA TYR A 562 -12.18 2.74 -3.22
C TYR A 562 -10.83 3.03 -3.89
N ALA A 563 -9.77 2.34 -3.47
CA ALA A 563 -8.40 2.56 -3.92
C ALA A 563 -8.24 2.53 -5.45
N LYS A 564 -9.06 1.76 -6.17
CA LYS A 564 -9.06 1.71 -7.63
C LYS A 564 -9.57 3.01 -8.29
N SER A 565 -10.58 3.67 -7.73
CA SER A 565 -11.08 4.96 -8.25
C SER A 565 -10.09 6.08 -7.95
N LEU A 566 -9.55 6.12 -6.73
CA LEU A 566 -8.56 7.11 -6.28
C LEU A 566 -7.23 7.08 -7.06
N ARG A 567 -6.93 5.96 -7.74
CA ARG A 567 -5.73 5.82 -8.57
C ARG A 567 -5.87 6.42 -9.97
N ASN A 568 -7.08 6.69 -10.47
CA ASN A 568 -7.27 7.15 -11.83
C ASN A 568 -7.47 8.67 -11.88
N GLY A 569 -6.73 9.37 -12.75
CA GLY A 569 -6.99 10.78 -13.06
C GLY A 569 -6.65 11.79 -11.96
N SER A 570 -7.05 13.04 -12.19
CA SER A 570 -7.10 14.09 -11.18
C SER A 570 -8.57 14.41 -10.93
N HIS A 571 -8.96 14.35 -9.66
CA HIS A 571 -10.35 14.48 -9.23
C HIS A 571 -10.43 15.40 -8.02
N THR A 572 -11.56 16.09 -7.89
CA THR A 572 -11.88 16.93 -6.74
C THR A 572 -13.05 16.30 -6.01
N PHE A 573 -12.93 16.15 -4.69
CA PHE A 573 -13.94 15.56 -3.83
C PHE A 573 -14.38 16.55 -2.77
N ALA A 574 -15.67 16.58 -2.48
CA ALA A 574 -16.21 17.35 -1.38
C ALA A 574 -15.96 16.61 -0.05
N THR A 575 -15.81 17.38 1.02
CA THR A 575 -15.58 16.86 2.37
C THR A 575 -16.75 17.17 3.28
N LEU A 576 -16.90 16.43 4.38
CA LEU A 576 -17.96 16.68 5.36
C LEU A 576 -17.86 18.06 6.05
N GLU A 577 -16.69 18.68 6.02
CA GLU A 577 -16.51 20.06 6.49
C GLU A 577 -17.13 21.08 5.52
N GLY A 578 -17.33 20.71 4.26
CA GLY A 578 -17.89 21.55 3.19
C GLY A 578 -16.85 22.15 2.25
N SER A 579 -15.56 21.92 2.48
CA SER A 579 -14.48 22.28 1.55
C SER A 579 -14.03 21.10 0.67
N ASP A 580 -13.25 21.40 -0.36
CA ASP A 580 -12.85 20.41 -1.36
C ASP A 580 -11.42 19.90 -1.15
N ILE A 581 -11.18 18.65 -1.52
CA ILE A 581 -9.86 18.03 -1.62
C ILE A 581 -9.57 17.69 -3.08
N GLN A 582 -8.38 18.02 -3.56
CA GLN A 582 -7.94 17.67 -4.92
C GLN A 582 -6.92 16.54 -4.87
N LEU A 583 -7.12 15.51 -5.69
CA LEU A 583 -6.13 14.47 -5.92
C LEU A 583 -5.39 14.70 -7.23
N GLU A 584 -4.06 14.65 -7.17
CA GLU A 584 -3.14 14.75 -8.28
C GLU A 584 -2.29 13.48 -8.34
N ARG A 585 -2.36 12.74 -9.44
CA ARG A 585 -1.46 11.60 -9.66
C ARG A 585 -0.21 12.05 -10.41
N VAL A 586 0.95 11.79 -9.80
CA VAL A 586 2.26 12.03 -10.42
C VAL A 586 2.97 10.67 -10.54
N ALA A 587 3.10 10.18 -11.77
CA ALA A 587 3.62 8.84 -12.07
C ALA A 587 2.84 7.70 -11.37
N ASN A 588 3.42 7.08 -10.34
CA ASN A 588 2.83 5.96 -9.58
C ASN A 588 2.34 6.36 -8.17
N GLU A 589 2.51 7.61 -7.78
CA GLU A 589 2.11 8.11 -6.48
C GLU A 589 0.92 9.07 -6.62
N THR A 590 -0.01 8.99 -5.68
CA THR A 590 -1.17 9.88 -5.60
C THR A 590 -0.94 10.88 -4.48
N PHE A 591 -1.01 12.16 -4.80
CA PHE A 591 -0.89 13.27 -3.86
C PHE A 591 -2.25 13.94 -3.65
N ILE A 592 -2.46 14.38 -2.43
CA ILE A 592 -3.66 15.06 -1.96
C ILE A 592 -3.31 16.51 -1.65
N HIS A 593 -4.13 17.41 -2.17
CA HIS A 593 -4.07 18.85 -1.95
C HIS A 593 -5.29 19.27 -1.14
N ALA A 594 -5.04 19.82 0.05
CA ALA A 594 -6.08 20.40 0.89
C ALA A 594 -6.54 21.76 0.34
N SER A 595 -7.76 22.17 0.70
CA SER A 595 -8.31 23.48 0.31
C SER A 595 -7.58 24.67 0.95
N GLY A 596 -6.91 24.44 2.09
CA GLY A 596 -6.21 25.45 2.88
C GLY A 596 -4.77 25.06 3.20
N GLY A 597 -4.26 25.58 4.32
CA GLY A 597 -2.87 25.39 4.72
C GLY A 597 -1.91 26.36 4.03
N TRP A 598 -0.66 25.94 3.84
CA TRP A 598 0.40 26.74 3.21
C TRP A 598 0.74 26.24 1.81
N SER A 599 1.29 27.15 0.99
CA SER A 599 1.68 26.84 -0.38
C SER A 599 2.69 25.68 -0.44
N GLY A 600 2.34 24.65 -1.22
CA GLY A 600 3.15 23.45 -1.41
C GLY A 600 2.91 22.31 -0.41
N ILE A 601 1.94 22.43 0.51
CA ILE A 601 1.51 21.28 1.32
C ILE A 601 0.88 20.22 0.42
N LYS A 602 1.48 19.03 0.40
CA LYS A 602 0.96 17.86 -0.32
C LYS A 602 1.05 16.67 0.63
N ALA A 603 -0.03 15.92 0.78
CA ALA A 603 -0.01 14.64 1.49
C ALA A 603 0.02 13.51 0.47
N GLN A 604 0.87 12.51 0.66
CA GLN A 604 0.83 11.28 -0.11
C GLN A 604 -0.35 10.42 0.38
N LEU A 605 -1.20 9.99 -0.54
CA LEU A 605 -2.22 8.98 -0.28
C LEU A 605 -1.56 7.60 -0.33
N TYR A 606 -1.84 6.77 0.66
CA TYR A 606 -1.57 5.34 0.67
C TYR A 606 -2.91 4.61 0.50
N PRO A 607 -3.32 4.30 -0.75
CA PRO A 607 -4.62 3.68 -0.99
C PRO A 607 -4.67 2.29 -0.35
N SER A 608 -5.43 2.18 0.75
CA SER A 608 -5.75 0.94 1.45
C SER A 608 -7.25 0.80 1.52
N ASP A 609 -7.85 -0.31 1.08
CA ASP A 609 -9.30 -0.52 1.19
C ASP A 609 -9.65 -1.15 2.54
N ILE A 610 -9.55 -0.37 3.63
CA ILE A 610 -10.06 -0.79 4.95
C ILE A 610 -11.57 -0.54 4.92
N ILE A 611 -12.33 -1.60 4.67
CA ILE A 611 -13.79 -1.54 4.53
C ILE A 611 -14.43 -1.31 5.91
N THR A 612 -15.40 -0.40 5.97
CA THR A 612 -16.14 -0.04 7.19
C THR A 612 -17.65 -0.10 6.93
N GLN A 613 -18.45 0.04 7.98
CA GLN A 613 -19.91 0.05 7.87
C GLN A 613 -20.43 1.24 7.04
N THR A 614 -19.75 2.39 7.08
CA THR A 614 -20.18 3.63 6.41
C THR A 614 -19.42 3.95 5.13
N GLY A 615 -18.39 3.17 4.79
CA GLY A 615 -17.61 3.35 3.57
C GLY A 615 -16.23 2.71 3.64
N VAL A 616 -15.19 3.53 3.52
CA VAL A 616 -13.80 3.04 3.40
C VAL A 616 -12.82 3.97 4.09
N VAL A 617 -11.72 3.43 4.60
CA VAL A 617 -10.65 4.19 5.23
C VAL A 617 -9.35 4.03 4.45
N HIS A 618 -8.74 5.15 4.07
CA HIS A 618 -7.41 5.21 3.46
C HIS A 618 -6.41 5.89 4.37
N GLN A 619 -5.13 5.59 4.20
CA GLN A 619 -4.06 6.19 4.98
C GLN A 619 -3.42 7.35 4.22
N VAL A 620 -3.00 8.40 4.92
CA VAL A 620 -2.32 9.55 4.32
C VAL A 620 -1.04 9.91 5.08
N SER A 621 -0.07 10.49 4.38
CA SER A 621 1.19 10.89 4.99
C SER A 621 1.06 12.08 5.93
N ASP A 622 0.24 13.08 5.60
CA ASP A 622 0.24 14.37 6.29
C ASP A 622 -1.18 14.88 6.57
N ILE A 623 -1.30 15.78 7.56
CA ILE A 623 -2.58 16.37 7.98
C ILE A 623 -3.03 17.42 6.96
N LEU A 624 -4.26 17.27 6.47
CA LEU A 624 -4.94 18.19 5.56
C LEU A 624 -5.63 19.32 6.34
N ILE A 625 -5.22 20.57 6.10
CA ILE A 625 -5.80 21.74 6.77
C ILE A 625 -6.83 22.40 5.84
N PRO A 626 -8.11 22.53 6.24
CA PRO A 626 -9.12 23.22 5.43
C PRO A 626 -8.91 24.74 5.47
N ARG A 627 -9.42 25.43 4.44
CA ARG A 627 -9.39 26.89 4.34
C ARG A 627 -10.12 27.64 5.47
N SER A 628 -11.03 26.98 6.18
CA SER A 628 -11.77 27.54 7.32
C SER A 628 -10.91 27.66 8.58
N VAL A 629 -9.80 26.92 8.66
CA VAL A 629 -8.90 26.90 9.82
C VAL A 629 -7.72 27.83 9.57
N GLU A 630 -7.86 29.04 10.10
CA GLU A 630 -6.78 30.03 10.07
C GLU A 630 -5.87 29.85 11.29
N LEU A 631 -4.62 29.45 11.05
CA LEU A 631 -3.55 29.35 12.04
C LEU A 631 -2.80 30.68 12.09
N THR A 632 -3.31 31.61 12.89
CA THR A 632 -2.66 32.91 13.12
C THR A 632 -1.45 32.76 14.04
N VAL A 633 -0.52 33.71 13.95
CA VAL A 633 0.64 33.78 14.84
C VAL A 633 0.22 33.84 16.31
N GLY A 634 -0.85 34.57 16.64
CA GLY A 634 -1.39 34.64 18.00
C GLY A 634 -1.88 33.29 18.52
N LYS A 635 -2.51 32.45 17.68
CA LYS A 635 -2.90 31.08 18.05
C LYS A 635 -1.66 30.23 18.36
N LEU A 636 -0.60 30.37 17.57
CA LEU A 636 0.66 29.63 17.77
C LEU A 636 1.44 30.11 19.02
N ILE A 637 1.47 31.41 19.30
CA ILE A 637 2.06 31.98 20.53
C ILE A 637 1.30 31.46 21.76
N LYS A 638 -0.04 31.41 21.68
CA LYS A 638 -0.87 30.83 22.74
C LYS A 638 -0.57 29.34 22.94
N ALA A 639 -0.41 28.58 21.85
CA ALA A 639 -0.05 27.16 21.93
C ALA A 639 1.38 26.92 22.45
N ALA A 640 2.25 27.92 22.37
CA ALA A 640 3.60 27.91 22.94
C ALA A 640 3.64 28.29 24.44
N ASP A 641 2.47 28.58 25.05
CA ASP A 641 2.37 29.14 26.41
C ASP A 641 3.27 30.37 26.62
N ALA A 642 3.36 31.24 25.60
CA ALA A 642 4.22 32.43 25.61
C ALA A 642 3.39 33.72 25.82
N THR A 643 2.69 33.81 26.96
CA THR A 643 1.80 34.92 27.29
C THR A 643 2.52 36.24 27.55
N ALA A 644 3.74 36.19 28.06
CA ALA A 644 4.59 37.36 28.28
C ALA A 644 4.96 38.03 26.96
N MET A 645 5.37 37.23 25.95
CA MET A 645 5.68 37.76 24.63
C MET A 645 4.44 38.33 23.93
N ALA A 646 3.28 37.68 24.04
CA ALA A 646 2.01 38.21 23.52
C ALA A 646 1.69 39.60 24.12
N THR A 647 1.92 39.77 25.43
CA THR A 647 1.73 41.03 26.14
C THR A 647 2.73 42.10 25.67
N VAL A 648 4.00 41.72 25.46
CA VAL A 648 5.05 42.60 24.92
C VAL A 648 4.68 43.10 23.52
N ILE A 649 4.21 42.22 22.63
CA ILE A 649 3.76 42.59 21.27
C ILE A 649 2.59 43.58 21.32
N SER A 650 1.60 43.31 22.18
CA SER A 650 0.44 44.20 22.34
C SER A 650 0.83 45.58 22.89
N LYS A 651 1.69 45.62 23.92
CA LYS A 651 2.21 46.89 24.46
C LYS A 651 3.09 47.68 23.49
N ALA A 652 3.71 47.02 22.51
CA ALA A 652 4.46 47.68 21.44
C ALA A 652 3.54 48.32 20.36
N GLY A 653 2.21 48.10 20.44
CA GLY A 653 1.26 48.55 19.41
C GLY A 653 1.37 47.75 18.10
N MET A 654 1.83 46.49 18.20
CA MET A 654 2.05 45.61 17.05
C MET A 654 1.09 44.41 17.04
N ASP A 655 -0.15 44.60 17.50
CA ASP A 655 -1.18 43.54 17.57
C ASP A 655 -1.49 42.90 16.21
N TRP A 656 -1.30 43.65 15.12
CA TRP A 656 -1.45 43.18 13.73
C TRP A 656 -0.53 41.99 13.39
N LEU A 657 0.55 41.79 14.14
CA LEU A 657 1.41 40.60 14.01
C LEU A 657 0.73 39.33 14.53
N MET A 658 -0.19 39.43 15.49
CA MET A 658 -0.81 38.27 16.14
C MET A 658 -2.04 37.77 15.37
N ASP A 659 -2.86 38.67 14.84
CA ASP A 659 -4.03 38.30 14.04
C ASP A 659 -3.69 38.08 12.56
N GLY A 660 -2.54 38.57 12.10
CA GLY A 660 -2.12 38.50 10.70
C GLY A 660 -2.79 39.55 9.81
N SER A 661 -3.37 40.59 10.41
CA SER A 661 -3.93 41.74 9.71
C SER A 661 -2.84 42.50 8.94
N PRO A 662 -3.18 43.15 7.80
CA PRO A 662 -2.23 43.99 7.09
C PRO A 662 -1.69 45.09 8.02
N PRO A 663 -0.39 45.41 7.95
CA PRO A 663 0.24 46.38 8.83
C PRO A 663 -0.39 47.78 8.65
N PRO A 664 -0.51 48.59 9.73
CA PRO A 664 -0.97 49.97 9.62
C PRO A 664 -0.11 50.80 8.65
N PRO A 665 -0.65 51.89 8.06
CA PRO A 665 0.06 52.68 7.03
C PRO A 665 1.45 53.16 7.45
N GLU A 666 1.63 53.47 8.74
CA GLU A 666 2.91 53.90 9.32
C GLU A 666 4.05 52.88 9.16
N TRP A 667 3.72 51.61 8.97
CA TRP A 667 4.68 50.51 8.83
C TRP A 667 4.84 50.03 7.38
N ALA A 668 3.99 50.49 6.46
CA ALA A 668 3.98 50.03 5.07
C ALA A 668 5.29 50.35 4.33
N ASP A 669 5.88 51.51 4.60
CA ASP A 669 7.14 51.95 3.98
C ASP A 669 8.37 51.20 4.52
N GLU A 670 8.35 50.76 5.80
CA GLU A 670 9.45 50.03 6.44
C GLU A 670 9.45 48.52 6.14
N LEU A 671 8.27 47.91 5.94
CA LEU A 671 8.11 46.46 5.80
C LEU A 671 8.32 45.95 4.37
N GLY A 672 8.29 46.83 3.36
CA GLY A 672 8.49 46.49 1.96
C GLY A 672 7.48 45.46 1.44
N SER A 673 7.90 44.58 0.53
CA SER A 673 7.05 43.54 -0.09
C SER A 673 7.06 42.20 0.67
N ALA A 674 7.27 42.20 1.99
CA ALA A 674 7.28 40.97 2.78
C ALA A 674 5.89 40.28 2.70
N ALA A 675 5.88 38.98 2.40
CA ALA A 675 4.61 38.24 2.27
C ALA A 675 4.06 37.81 3.64
N GLY A 676 4.93 37.61 4.63
CA GLY A 676 4.55 37.33 6.02
C GLY A 676 5.71 37.43 7.00
N PHE A 677 5.49 37.03 8.25
CA PHE A 677 6.44 37.28 9.36
C PHE A 677 6.71 36.02 10.18
N THR A 678 7.97 35.81 10.55
CA THR A 678 8.36 34.80 11.54
C THR A 678 8.76 35.48 12.85
N ILE A 679 8.13 35.09 13.95
CA ILE A 679 8.42 35.60 15.29
C ILE A 679 9.29 34.59 16.04
N LEU A 680 10.46 35.03 16.48
CA LEU A 680 11.20 34.36 17.54
C LEU A 680 10.48 34.65 18.86
N CYS A 681 9.79 33.64 19.40
CA CYS A 681 8.94 33.78 20.55
C CYS A 681 9.63 33.17 21.77
N PRO A 682 10.10 33.99 22.73
CA PRO A 682 10.63 33.46 23.98
C PRO A 682 9.52 32.82 24.82
N SER A 683 9.83 31.70 25.47
CA SER A 683 8.94 31.10 26.47
C SER A 683 8.72 32.03 27.66
N ASP A 684 7.65 31.84 28.42
CA ASP A 684 7.39 32.67 29.61
C ASP A 684 8.51 32.57 30.66
N ASP A 685 9.15 31.40 30.78
CA ASP A 685 10.33 31.21 31.64
C ASP A 685 11.51 32.11 31.24
N ALA A 686 11.67 32.42 29.94
CA ALA A 686 12.73 33.28 29.44
C ALA A 686 12.61 34.73 29.96
N PHE A 687 11.42 35.14 30.40
CA PHE A 687 11.17 36.46 30.98
C PHE A 687 11.41 36.51 32.49
N SER A 688 11.58 35.36 33.17
CA SER A 688 11.73 35.29 34.63
C SER A 688 12.93 36.06 35.17
N SER A 689 14.01 36.18 34.39
CA SER A 689 15.22 36.93 34.75
C SER A 689 15.12 38.44 34.52
N TYR A 690 13.98 38.94 34.03
CA TYR A 690 13.79 40.34 33.67
C TYR A 690 12.72 41.03 34.53
N ASN A 691 12.94 42.29 34.88
CA ASN A 691 11.94 43.09 35.58
C ASN A 691 10.87 43.57 34.58
N LEU A 692 9.80 42.78 34.46
CA LEU A 692 8.69 43.04 33.54
C LEU A 692 8.04 44.41 33.75
N SER A 693 7.93 44.88 34.99
CA SER A 693 7.36 46.21 35.29
C SER A 693 8.20 47.33 34.70
N GLN A 694 9.53 47.21 34.76
CA GLN A 694 10.43 48.19 34.15
C GLN A 694 10.39 48.09 32.61
N LEU A 695 10.39 46.87 32.07
CA LEU A 695 10.30 46.62 30.63
C LEU A 695 9.01 47.24 30.07
N TYR A 696 7.88 47.01 30.72
CA TYR A 696 6.57 47.50 30.31
C TYR A 696 6.38 49.02 30.35
N ASN A 697 7.22 49.75 31.09
CA ASN A 697 7.18 51.20 31.15
C ASN A 697 8.02 51.87 30.04
N ASP A 698 8.95 51.14 29.42
CA ASP A 698 9.78 51.63 28.31
C ASP A 698 9.20 51.19 26.95
N VAL A 699 8.22 51.95 26.46
CA VAL A 699 7.52 51.65 25.19
C VAL A 699 8.49 51.60 24.00
N HIS A 700 9.51 52.47 23.98
CA HIS A 700 10.51 52.48 22.93
C HIS A 700 11.41 51.23 23.00
N GLY A 701 11.85 50.86 24.20
CA GLY A 701 12.61 49.63 24.44
C GLY A 701 11.87 48.36 24.04
N ILE A 702 10.58 48.24 24.37
CA ILE A 702 9.72 47.12 23.96
C ILE A 702 9.57 47.09 22.43
N ARG A 703 9.38 48.24 21.78
CA ARG A 703 9.26 48.29 20.31
C ARG A 703 10.54 47.79 19.62
N GLU A 704 11.71 48.21 20.10
CA GLU A 704 13.00 47.72 19.58
C GLU A 704 13.24 46.24 19.91
N LEU A 705 12.77 45.77 21.06
CA LEU A 705 12.79 44.36 21.44
C LEU A 705 11.95 43.51 20.49
N VAL A 706 10.70 43.91 20.21
CA VAL A 706 9.84 43.20 19.25
C VAL A 706 10.45 43.23 17.85
N ARG A 707 10.99 44.37 17.40
CA ARG A 707 11.66 44.48 16.10
C ARG A 707 12.84 43.51 15.95
N GLN A 708 13.57 43.22 17.03
CA GLN A 708 14.66 42.25 17.04
C GLN A 708 14.19 40.78 16.93
N HIS A 709 12.94 40.50 17.32
CA HIS A 709 12.36 39.14 17.29
C HIS A 709 11.50 38.87 16.04
N VAL A 710 11.18 39.89 15.25
CA VAL A 710 10.36 39.76 14.04
C VAL A 710 11.24 39.72 12.80
N ILE A 711 11.13 38.62 12.06
CA ILE A 711 11.84 38.36 10.82
C ILE A 711 10.84 38.52 9.66
N PRO A 712 10.99 39.52 8.78
CA PRO A 712 10.20 39.61 7.55
C PRO A 712 10.60 38.47 6.61
N THR A 713 9.62 37.63 6.25
CA THR A 713 9.83 36.48 5.39
C THR A 713 9.41 36.83 3.95
N PRO A 714 10.33 36.78 2.98
CA PRO A 714 10.03 37.17 1.60
C PRO A 714 9.00 36.23 0.96
N GLY A 715 8.20 36.77 0.04
CA GLY A 715 7.24 36.00 -0.74
C GLY A 715 7.89 34.90 -1.58
N ALA A 716 7.19 33.77 -1.68
CA ALA A 716 7.70 32.49 -2.15
C ALA A 716 8.52 32.55 -3.46
N ALA A 717 9.85 32.50 -3.32
CA ALA A 717 10.75 32.02 -4.37
C ALA A 717 11.33 30.69 -3.89
N SER A 718 10.76 29.59 -4.39
CA SER A 718 11.28 28.22 -4.29
C SER A 718 11.47 27.67 -2.88
N ALA A 719 10.38 27.47 -2.13
CA ALA A 719 10.38 26.63 -0.93
C ALA A 719 10.41 25.13 -1.32
N MET A 720 11.53 24.67 -1.90
CA MET A 720 11.85 23.24 -1.98
C MET A 720 12.79 22.88 -0.84
N VAL A 721 12.26 22.62 0.36
CA VAL A 721 12.74 21.53 1.23
C VAL A 721 11.55 21.04 2.07
N VAL A 722 11.14 19.82 1.75
CA VAL A 722 10.11 19.01 2.41
C VAL A 722 10.70 18.42 3.70
N ASN A 723 10.03 18.61 4.85
CA ASN A 723 9.67 17.51 5.78
C ASN A 723 9.12 17.93 7.16
N ASN A 724 9.20 19.21 7.60
CA ASN A 724 8.83 19.56 8.99
C ASN A 724 8.06 20.88 9.18
N ASN A 725 7.44 21.43 8.13
CA ASN A 725 6.64 22.67 8.20
C ASN A 725 7.31 23.82 8.98
N ARG A 726 8.63 24.00 8.81
CA ARG A 726 9.38 25.07 9.47
C ARG A 726 8.99 26.43 8.88
N PRO A 727 8.87 27.50 9.69
CA PRO A 727 8.60 28.85 9.19
C PRO A 727 9.75 29.43 8.34
N LEU A 728 10.99 29.01 8.64
CA LEU A 728 12.24 29.48 8.02
C LEU A 728 13.19 28.30 7.80
N VAL A 729 14.10 28.45 6.83
CA VAL A 729 15.18 27.48 6.55
C VAL A 729 16.32 27.68 7.57
N MET A 730 16.42 26.79 8.55
CA MET A 730 17.45 26.87 9.59
C MET A 730 18.68 26.04 9.18
N GLU A 731 19.41 26.49 8.16
CA GLU A 731 20.71 25.90 7.80
C GLU A 731 21.82 26.40 8.74
N ASP A 732 22.91 25.65 8.86
CA ASP A 732 24.04 26.07 9.69
C ASP A 732 24.64 27.38 9.17
N SER A 733 24.78 28.36 10.07
CA SER A 733 25.17 29.74 9.77
C SER A 733 24.21 30.54 8.87
N ALA A 734 22.95 30.11 8.74
CA ALA A 734 21.92 30.89 8.03
C ALA A 734 21.65 32.21 8.76
N SER A 735 21.77 33.34 8.04
CA SER A 735 21.52 34.67 8.61
C SER A 735 20.26 35.31 8.05
N TYR A 736 19.41 35.83 8.94
CA TYR A 736 18.17 36.51 8.59
C TYR A 736 18.17 37.94 9.10
N SER A 737 17.66 38.87 8.30
CA SER A 737 17.44 40.25 8.73
C SER A 737 16.14 40.36 9.51
N THR A 738 16.15 41.12 10.59
CA THR A 738 14.96 41.42 11.40
C THR A 738 14.41 42.79 11.05
N LEU A 739 13.26 43.19 11.61
CA LEU A 739 12.76 44.56 11.46
C LEU A 739 13.70 45.63 12.04
N ARG A 740 14.75 45.23 12.76
CA ARG A 740 15.77 46.11 13.31
C ARG A 740 17.01 46.26 12.42
N SER A 741 17.20 45.40 11.41
CA SER A 741 18.40 45.40 10.56
C SER A 741 18.59 46.68 9.76
N GLY A 742 17.51 47.41 9.43
CA GLY A 742 17.61 48.72 8.77
C GLY A 742 18.14 49.83 9.68
N ALA A 743 17.94 49.71 10.99
CA ALA A 743 18.32 50.72 11.99
C ALA A 743 19.64 50.41 12.72
N SER A 744 20.07 49.14 12.75
CA SER A 744 21.29 48.72 13.46
C SER A 744 22.06 47.64 12.72
N ALA A 745 23.40 47.76 12.72
CA ALA A 745 24.31 46.73 12.21
C ALA A 745 24.22 45.38 12.96
N TYR A 746 23.59 45.37 14.14
CA TYR A 746 23.32 44.19 14.98
C TYR A 746 21.85 43.78 14.95
N GLY A 747 21.09 44.18 13.94
CA GLY A 747 19.70 43.72 13.77
C GLY A 747 19.60 42.31 13.19
N ASP A 748 20.60 41.84 12.45
CA ASP A 748 20.59 40.50 11.85
C ASP A 748 20.75 39.41 12.92
N ILE A 749 20.08 38.28 12.71
CA ILE A 749 20.21 37.06 13.52
C ILE A 749 20.87 35.94 12.70
N VAL A 750 21.47 34.96 13.38
CA VAL A 750 22.10 33.78 12.79
C VAL A 750 21.62 32.54 13.51
N PHE A 751 21.24 31.52 12.73
CA PHE A 751 21.00 30.17 13.22
C PHE A 751 22.29 29.34 13.09
N LYS A 752 22.54 28.49 14.09
CA LYS A 752 23.65 27.54 14.08
C LYS A 752 23.16 26.19 14.54
N GLU A 753 23.59 25.13 13.85
CA GLU A 753 23.31 23.76 14.29
C GLU A 753 24.26 23.38 15.42
N THR A 754 23.74 22.68 16.42
CA THR A 754 24.49 22.19 17.58
C THR A 754 24.90 20.74 17.37
N ASP A 755 25.99 20.30 17.99
CA ASP A 755 26.50 18.92 17.88
C ASP A 755 25.49 17.84 18.32
N ALA A 756 24.44 18.23 19.06
CA ALA A 756 23.36 17.37 19.52
C ALA A 756 22.12 17.34 18.57
N GLY A 757 22.20 17.98 17.39
CA GLY A 757 21.12 18.00 16.40
C GLY A 757 19.99 19.02 16.67
N GLY A 758 20.21 19.98 17.57
CA GLY A 758 19.30 21.13 17.81
C GLY A 758 19.83 22.43 17.18
N TYR A 759 19.03 23.49 17.19
CA TYR A 759 19.44 24.81 16.68
C TYR A 759 19.56 25.84 17.78
N VAL A 760 20.54 26.74 17.66
CA VAL A 760 20.64 27.97 18.45
C VAL A 760 20.52 29.17 17.52
N VAL A 761 19.90 30.23 18.02
CA VAL A 761 19.75 31.51 17.33
C VAL A 761 20.41 32.61 18.16
N GLY A 762 21.17 33.49 17.50
CA GLY A 762 21.84 34.61 18.17
C GLY A 762 22.00 35.81 17.26
N ILE A 763 22.38 36.96 17.82
CA ILE A 763 22.59 38.19 17.06
C ILE A 763 23.91 38.12 16.28
N LYS A 764 23.85 38.40 14.97
CA LYS A 764 25.00 38.38 14.08
C LYS A 764 26.07 39.37 14.52
N GLY A 765 27.27 38.88 14.80
CA GLY A 765 28.42 39.72 15.18
C GLY A 765 28.37 40.30 16.59
N ALA A 766 27.36 39.96 17.40
CA ALA A 766 27.35 40.30 18.83
C ALA A 766 28.17 39.28 19.64
N ARG A 767 28.88 39.78 20.67
CA ARG A 767 29.61 39.06 21.75
C ARG A 767 30.32 37.72 21.41
N GLY A 768 31.60 37.84 21.01
CA GLY A 768 32.75 37.01 21.44
C GLY A 768 32.71 35.48 21.32
N THR A 769 33.17 34.94 20.17
CA THR A 769 33.82 33.63 19.88
C THR A 769 33.34 32.30 20.49
N LYS A 770 32.44 32.26 21.49
CA LYS A 770 31.96 31.02 22.11
C LYS A 770 30.46 30.79 21.99
N GLY A 771 29.64 31.80 21.69
CA GLY A 771 28.23 31.59 21.33
C GLY A 771 27.31 31.00 22.42
N ASP A 772 27.83 30.63 23.59
CA ASP A 772 27.07 29.89 24.61
C ASP A 772 26.23 30.79 25.56
N ASP A 773 26.64 32.05 25.76
CA ASP A 773 25.99 32.93 26.76
C ASP A 773 24.91 33.88 26.19
N ASP A 774 24.98 34.24 24.90
CA ASP A 774 24.07 35.22 24.26
C ASP A 774 23.22 34.63 23.11
N SER A 775 23.22 33.30 22.94
CA SER A 775 22.32 32.61 22.02
C SER A 775 21.13 32.02 22.77
N ALA A 776 20.01 31.86 22.05
CA ALA A 776 18.81 31.18 22.50
C ALA A 776 18.67 29.85 21.77
N LYS A 777 18.33 28.78 22.47
CA LYS A 777 18.02 27.47 21.87
C LYS A 777 16.63 27.50 21.29
N VAL A 778 16.48 26.93 20.09
CA VAL A 778 15.19 26.69 19.47
C VAL A 778 14.55 25.48 20.13
N LEU A 779 13.37 25.68 20.73
CA LEU A 779 12.62 24.65 21.44
C LEU A 779 11.64 23.95 20.50
N SER A 780 10.85 24.72 19.75
CA SER A 780 9.82 24.21 18.85
C SER A 780 9.45 25.25 17.78
N TRP A 781 8.60 24.89 16.83
CA TRP A 781 8.13 25.81 15.79
C TRP A 781 6.71 25.48 15.31
N GLY A 782 6.08 26.45 14.66
CA GLY A 782 4.82 26.29 13.96
C GLY A 782 4.67 27.32 12.84
N ARG A 783 4.23 26.88 11.67
CA ARG A 783 3.99 27.76 10.52
C ARG A 783 2.58 28.37 10.60
N SER A 784 2.43 29.60 10.09
CA SER A 784 1.13 30.29 10.03
C SER A 784 0.48 30.16 8.65
N THR A 785 -0.85 30.07 8.58
CA THR A 785 -1.61 30.07 7.32
C THR A 785 -1.97 31.49 6.84
N THR A 786 -1.88 32.50 7.71
CA THR A 786 -2.11 33.89 7.33
C THR A 786 -0.89 34.47 6.60
N GLY A 787 -1.03 35.64 5.94
CA GLY A 787 0.09 36.25 5.19
C GLY A 787 0.57 35.39 4.00
N GLY A 788 -0.34 34.81 3.22
CA GLY A 788 0.01 33.96 2.07
C GLY A 788 0.66 32.62 2.44
N GLY A 789 0.54 32.19 3.70
CA GLY A 789 1.10 30.93 4.21
C GLY A 789 2.62 30.97 4.41
N VAL A 790 3.19 32.17 4.57
CA VAL A 790 4.63 32.39 4.75
C VAL A 790 4.85 33.03 6.12
N GLY A 791 5.74 32.46 6.94
CA GLY A 791 5.97 32.92 8.32
C GLY A 791 5.44 31.97 9.39
N GLY A 792 5.45 32.40 10.65
CA GLY A 792 5.06 31.56 11.79
C GLY A 792 5.76 31.94 13.10
N VAL A 793 5.87 30.96 14.01
CA VAL A 793 6.47 31.12 15.33
C VAL A 793 7.60 30.11 15.51
N ILE A 794 8.70 30.56 16.07
CA ILE A 794 9.81 29.71 16.55
C ILE A 794 9.95 29.97 18.03
N LEU A 795 9.65 28.98 18.87
CA LEU A 795 9.79 29.07 20.31
C LEU A 795 11.26 28.98 20.70
N VAL A 796 11.73 29.90 21.54
CA VAL A 796 13.11 29.95 22.03
C VAL A 796 13.16 30.00 23.56
N ASP A 797 14.24 29.48 24.14
CA ASP A 797 14.40 29.37 25.60
C ASP A 797 14.88 30.68 26.28
N ARG A 798 15.30 31.68 25.50
CA ARG A 798 15.83 32.96 25.99
C ARG A 798 15.35 34.14 25.16
N LEU A 799 15.18 35.28 25.83
CA LEU A 799 14.87 36.56 25.21
C LEU A 799 16.09 37.14 24.49
N ILE A 800 15.97 37.44 23.19
CA ILE A 800 17.06 38.01 22.38
C ILE A 800 17.05 39.53 22.52
N VAL A 801 17.84 40.03 23.48
CA VAL A 801 17.88 41.46 23.77
C VAL A 801 18.67 42.22 22.69
N PRO A 802 18.10 43.31 22.11
CA PRO A 802 18.79 44.27 21.26
C PRO A 802 20.23 44.60 21.69
N TYR A 803 21.23 44.18 20.92
CA TYR A 803 22.62 44.54 21.19
C TYR A 803 22.91 45.96 20.69
N ASN A 804 23.43 46.81 21.58
CA ASN A 804 24.00 48.11 21.26
C ASN A 804 25.46 48.09 21.71
N PRO A 805 26.44 48.11 20.78
CA PRO A 805 27.84 48.11 21.17
C PRO A 805 28.17 49.43 21.92
N PRO A 806 29.07 49.39 22.90
CA PRO A 806 29.64 50.62 23.43
C PRO A 806 30.42 51.36 22.34
N TRP A 807 30.36 52.69 22.33
CA TRP A 807 30.85 53.59 21.26
C TRP A 807 32.27 53.27 20.73
N TRP A 808 33.15 52.76 21.58
CA TRP A 808 34.54 52.44 21.24
C TRP A 808 34.67 51.18 20.35
N VAL A 809 33.69 50.27 20.33
CA VAL A 809 33.69 49.09 19.44
C VAL A 809 33.27 49.47 18.02
N GLU A 810 32.38 50.46 17.90
CA GLU A 810 31.86 50.93 16.61
C GLU A 810 32.83 51.91 15.91
N TYR A 811 33.49 52.80 16.67
CA TYR A 811 34.35 53.85 16.13
C TYR A 811 35.85 53.70 16.46
N GLY A 812 36.23 52.77 17.34
CA GLY A 812 37.61 52.63 17.83
C GLY A 812 38.60 52.08 16.80
N GLY A 813 38.17 51.16 15.94
CA GLY A 813 39.04 50.60 14.88
C GLY A 813 39.52 51.65 13.87
N PRO A 814 38.61 52.43 13.23
CA PRO A 814 38.98 53.51 12.32
C PRO A 814 39.81 54.61 12.98
N ALA A 815 39.48 55.00 14.21
CA ALA A 815 40.25 55.99 14.98
C ALA A 815 41.65 55.47 15.35
N PHE A 816 41.76 54.20 15.76
CA PHE A 816 43.03 53.56 16.09
C PHE A 816 43.91 53.40 14.85
N VAL A 817 43.37 53.00 13.70
CA VAL A 817 44.15 52.88 12.44
C VAL A 817 44.55 54.26 11.91
N GLY A 818 43.69 55.27 12.01
CA GLY A 818 44.02 56.66 11.64
C GLY A 818 45.12 57.24 12.54
N VAL A 819 44.99 57.10 13.85
CA VAL A 819 45.97 57.62 14.83
C VAL A 819 47.26 56.80 14.82
N SER A 820 47.19 55.46 14.71
CA SER A 820 48.38 54.60 14.60
C SER A 820 49.11 54.79 13.27
N GLY A 821 48.39 55.05 12.17
CA GLY A 821 48.98 55.41 10.89
C GLY A 821 49.72 56.74 10.96
N ILE A 822 49.11 57.76 11.56
CA ILE A 822 49.75 59.07 11.77
C ILE A 822 50.94 58.95 12.73
N ILE A 823 50.81 58.19 13.82
CA ILE A 823 51.90 57.96 14.80
C ILE A 823 53.02 57.11 14.18
N ALA A 824 52.74 56.11 13.35
CA ALA A 824 53.75 55.32 12.67
C ALA A 824 54.50 56.16 11.62
N ILE A 825 53.81 57.04 10.91
CA ILE A 825 54.42 58.01 9.98
C ILE A 825 55.30 59.00 10.77
N LEU A 826 54.80 59.54 11.88
CA LEU A 826 55.55 60.47 12.74
C LEU A 826 56.74 59.79 13.46
N LEU A 827 56.60 58.54 13.91
CA LEU A 827 57.68 57.75 14.50
C LEU A 827 58.71 57.28 13.46
N PHE A 828 58.28 57.04 12.22
CA PHE A 828 59.18 56.76 11.10
C PHE A 828 59.99 58.01 10.73
N PHE A 829 59.37 59.18 10.60
CA PHE A 829 60.09 60.45 10.38
C PHE A 829 60.94 60.87 11.59
N TYR A 830 60.51 60.58 12.82
CA TYR A 830 61.31 60.76 14.04
C TYR A 830 62.50 59.78 14.08
N GLY A 831 62.31 58.53 13.68
CA GLY A 831 63.36 57.52 13.54
C GLY A 831 64.39 57.90 12.47
N VAL A 832 63.94 58.41 11.31
CA VAL A 832 64.79 58.98 10.27
C VAL A 832 65.58 60.18 10.80
N ARG A 833 64.95 61.08 11.57
CA ARG A 833 65.61 62.23 12.22
C ARG A 833 66.65 61.81 13.28
N VAL A 834 66.42 60.72 14.01
CA VAL A 834 67.34 60.19 15.03
C VAL A 834 68.50 59.42 14.39
N PHE A 835 68.25 58.68 13.31
CA PHE A 835 69.27 57.91 12.60
C PHE A 835 70.20 58.82 11.77
N TRP A 836 69.68 59.90 11.17
CA TRP A 836 70.48 60.90 10.44
C TRP A 836 71.23 61.92 11.32
N ARG A 837 71.01 61.92 12.64
CA ARG A 837 71.79 62.75 13.58
C ARG A 837 73.01 62.03 14.15
N ARG A 838 73.24 60.76 13.80
CA ARG A 838 74.19 59.90 14.53
C ARG A 838 75.53 59.62 13.83
N ASP A 839 75.73 60.02 12.58
CA ASP A 839 77.07 60.05 11.99
C ASP A 839 77.21 61.27 11.07
N PHE A 840 78.01 62.25 11.52
CA PHE A 840 78.86 63.19 10.76
C PHE A 840 79.10 64.48 11.57
N THR A 841 80.08 64.42 12.49
CA THR A 841 80.87 65.53 13.05
C THR A 841 82.12 64.86 13.64
N GLN A 842 83.39 65.16 13.36
CA GLN A 842 84.15 66.26 12.76
C GLN A 842 85.53 65.69 12.32
N ALA A 843 86.19 66.31 11.33
CA ALA A 843 87.58 66.77 11.48
C ALA A 843 87.98 67.68 10.30
N THR A 844 88.39 68.90 10.63
CA THR A 844 88.97 69.94 9.79
C THR A 844 90.43 69.61 9.43
N TYR A 845 90.88 69.82 8.18
CA TYR A 845 92.20 70.40 7.79
C TYR A 845 92.32 70.54 6.25
N GLU A 846 92.68 71.73 5.76
CA GLU A 846 93.15 72.04 4.38
C GLU A 846 94.70 71.86 4.28
N PRO A 847 95.38 72.06 3.13
CA PRO A 847 95.15 71.61 1.74
C PRO A 847 96.40 70.88 1.15
N SER A 848 96.27 70.04 0.12
CA SER A 848 97.32 69.78 -0.90
C SER A 848 96.88 68.83 -2.01
N ASP A 849 96.90 69.35 -3.23
CA ASP A 849 97.08 68.76 -4.57
C ASP A 849 96.65 67.30 -4.90
N ALA A 850 95.70 67.25 -5.86
CA ALA A 850 95.40 66.21 -6.87
C ALA A 850 94.45 65.03 -6.51
N PRO A 851 93.76 64.47 -7.53
CA PRO A 851 92.50 64.90 -8.13
C PRO A 851 91.25 64.26 -7.48
N SER A 852 90.10 64.89 -7.72
CA SER A 852 88.76 64.65 -7.16
C SER A 852 88.19 63.23 -7.29
N ILE A 853 87.81 62.62 -6.16
CA ILE A 853 86.81 61.54 -6.05
C ILE A 853 85.61 62.12 -5.29
N GLU A 854 84.62 62.64 -6.00
CA GLU A 854 83.41 63.23 -5.40
C GLU A 854 82.10 62.53 -5.84
N GLU A 855 82.16 61.33 -6.42
CA GLU A 855 80.94 60.69 -7.01
C GLU A 855 80.32 59.53 -6.21
N THR A 856 80.81 59.16 -5.01
CA THR A 856 80.37 57.89 -4.39
C THR A 856 79.28 58.03 -3.31
N THR A 857 79.04 59.22 -2.73
CA THR A 857 78.08 59.41 -1.62
C THR A 857 76.66 59.80 -2.06
N THR A 858 76.47 60.34 -3.27
CA THR A 858 75.16 60.71 -3.86
C THR A 858 74.34 59.49 -4.29
N SER A 859 74.98 58.41 -4.75
CA SER A 859 74.34 57.20 -5.30
C SER A 859 73.45 56.42 -4.32
N ALA A 860 73.83 56.34 -3.03
CA ALA A 860 73.10 55.56 -2.02
C ALA A 860 71.81 56.25 -1.56
N VAL A 861 71.83 57.59 -1.42
CA VAL A 861 70.67 58.39 -1.02
C VAL A 861 69.60 58.35 -2.12
N ASP A 862 70.00 58.50 -3.38
CA ASP A 862 69.08 58.43 -4.53
C ASP A 862 68.44 57.05 -4.67
N SER A 863 69.19 55.99 -4.35
CA SER A 863 68.67 54.62 -4.31
C SER A 863 67.57 54.45 -3.25
N VAL A 864 67.76 54.99 -2.04
CA VAL A 864 66.76 54.92 -0.96
C VAL A 864 65.54 55.78 -1.28
N LYS A 865 65.74 57.00 -1.80
CA LYS A 865 64.66 57.87 -2.30
C LYS A 865 63.81 57.14 -3.35
N SER A 866 64.45 56.41 -4.26
CA SER A 866 63.76 55.65 -5.32
C SER A 866 62.97 54.45 -4.79
N PHE A 867 63.48 53.75 -3.77
CA PHE A 867 62.76 52.66 -3.11
C PHE A 867 61.50 53.17 -2.39
N ILE A 868 61.62 54.23 -1.59
CA ILE A 868 60.50 54.83 -0.84
C ILE A 868 59.46 55.40 -1.81
N ALA A 869 59.90 56.12 -2.84
CA ALA A 869 59.02 56.67 -3.86
C ALA A 869 58.27 55.57 -4.63
N GLY A 870 58.95 54.48 -4.97
CA GLY A 870 58.33 53.29 -5.56
C GLY A 870 57.27 52.66 -4.65
N GLY A 871 57.50 52.66 -3.33
CA GLY A 871 56.51 52.21 -2.34
C GLY A 871 55.25 53.09 -2.34
N PHE A 872 55.39 54.42 -2.32
CA PHE A 872 54.24 55.33 -2.43
C PHE A 872 53.52 55.17 -3.78
N GLY A 873 54.26 54.99 -4.87
CA GLY A 873 53.69 54.64 -6.17
C GLY A 873 52.86 53.35 -6.13
N GLY A 874 53.34 52.32 -5.44
CA GLY A 874 52.62 51.06 -5.24
C GLY A 874 51.31 51.22 -4.46
N VAL A 875 51.30 52.04 -3.39
CA VAL A 875 50.08 52.36 -2.64
C VAL A 875 49.07 53.11 -3.53
N SER A 876 49.52 54.12 -4.28
CA SER A 876 48.68 54.86 -5.23
C SER A 876 48.10 53.95 -6.31
N ALA A 877 48.89 52.98 -6.81
CA ALA A 877 48.44 52.00 -7.79
C ALA A 877 47.29 51.13 -7.25
N VAL A 878 47.36 50.72 -5.99
CA VAL A 878 46.33 49.89 -5.36
C VAL A 878 45.09 50.71 -5.06
N LEU A 879 45.22 51.94 -4.56
CA LEU A 879 44.09 52.82 -4.29
C LEU A 879 43.26 53.08 -5.55
N VAL A 880 43.90 53.38 -6.68
CA VAL A 880 43.18 53.66 -7.93
C VAL A 880 42.79 52.37 -8.67
N GLY A 881 43.59 51.31 -8.56
CA GLY A 881 43.37 50.05 -9.28
C GLY A 881 42.39 49.07 -8.62
N HIS A 882 42.24 49.11 -7.29
CA HIS A 882 41.44 48.14 -6.55
C HIS A 882 39.94 48.13 -6.91
N PRO A 883 39.28 49.29 -7.14
CA PRO A 883 37.90 49.30 -7.62
C PRO A 883 37.70 48.50 -8.92
N PHE A 884 38.64 48.59 -9.86
CA PHE A 884 38.61 47.81 -11.11
C PHE A 884 38.80 46.31 -10.87
N ASP A 885 39.68 45.94 -9.93
CA ASP A 885 39.91 44.55 -9.55
C ASP A 885 38.70 43.92 -8.87
N LEU A 886 38.04 44.66 -7.99
CA LEU A 886 36.84 44.19 -7.31
C LEU A 886 35.69 44.00 -8.30
N THR A 887 35.51 44.94 -9.24
CA THR A 887 34.52 44.82 -10.31
C THR A 887 34.80 43.61 -11.20
N LYS A 888 36.06 43.40 -11.61
CA LYS A 888 36.46 42.24 -12.41
C LYS A 888 36.20 40.93 -11.67
N THR A 889 36.60 40.82 -10.41
CA THR A 889 36.43 39.59 -9.63
C THR A 889 34.95 39.27 -9.41
N ARG A 890 34.12 40.23 -8.98
CA ARG A 890 32.66 40.03 -8.84
C ARG A 890 32.00 39.62 -10.15
N LEU A 891 32.42 40.19 -11.29
CA LEU A 891 31.91 39.81 -12.60
C LEU A 891 32.34 38.40 -13.03
N GLN A 892 33.49 37.91 -12.55
CA GLN A 892 34.02 36.57 -12.85
C GLN A 892 33.49 35.49 -11.90
N THR A 893 33.05 35.83 -10.70
CA THR A 893 32.62 34.87 -9.66
C THR A 893 31.11 34.81 -9.45
N ALA A 894 30.34 35.76 -9.97
CA ALA A 894 28.89 35.76 -9.81
C ALA A 894 28.21 34.72 -10.73
N SER A 895 27.08 34.18 -10.27
CA SER A 895 26.24 33.25 -11.02
C SER A 895 25.67 33.93 -12.28
N ALA A 896 25.41 33.13 -13.32
CA ALA A 896 24.86 33.63 -14.57
C ALA A 896 23.54 34.39 -14.32
N GLY A 897 23.46 35.65 -14.77
CA GLY A 897 22.29 36.52 -14.59
C GLY A 897 22.37 37.53 -13.44
N THR A 898 23.35 37.45 -12.53
CA THR A 898 23.46 38.39 -11.39
C THR A 898 23.87 39.81 -11.81
N TYR A 899 24.77 39.93 -12.79
CA TYR A 899 25.25 41.20 -13.31
C TYR A 899 25.17 41.23 -14.83
N THR A 900 24.64 42.32 -15.38
CA THR A 900 24.55 42.54 -16.84
C THR A 900 25.85 43.08 -17.44
N GLY A 901 26.78 43.55 -16.60
CA GLY A 901 28.10 44.05 -17.01
C GLY A 901 28.85 44.73 -15.87
N ALA A 902 30.07 45.22 -16.16
CA ALA A 902 30.93 45.85 -15.16
C ALA A 902 30.31 47.09 -14.50
N ILE A 903 29.54 47.88 -15.26
CA ILE A 903 28.84 49.08 -14.76
C ILE A 903 27.74 48.68 -13.78
N ASP A 904 27.03 47.58 -14.06
CA ASP A 904 25.98 47.04 -13.19
C ASP A 904 26.57 46.53 -11.86
N VAL A 905 27.75 45.91 -11.90
CA VAL A 905 28.50 45.54 -10.69
C VAL A 905 28.83 46.77 -9.84
N VAL A 906 29.34 47.85 -10.44
CA VAL A 906 29.70 49.07 -9.69
C VAL A 906 28.44 49.71 -9.10
N LYS A 907 27.37 49.88 -9.88
CA LYS A 907 26.10 50.46 -9.41
C LYS A 907 25.51 49.68 -8.24
N LYS A 908 25.41 48.35 -8.37
CA LYS A 908 24.89 47.49 -7.30
C LYS A 908 25.81 47.45 -6.08
N THR A 909 27.13 47.52 -6.27
CA THR A 909 28.09 47.55 -5.16
C THR A 909 28.01 48.86 -4.38
N VAL A 910 27.94 50.00 -5.08
CA VAL A 910 27.82 51.31 -4.44
C VAL A 910 26.45 51.49 -3.79
N ALA A 911 25.38 51.00 -4.41
CA ALA A 911 24.03 51.04 -3.84
C ALA A 911 23.89 50.19 -2.57
N LYS A 912 24.60 49.06 -2.50
CA LYS A 912 24.52 48.11 -1.38
C LYS A 912 25.52 48.40 -0.25
N ASP A 913 26.77 48.62 -0.61
CA ASP A 913 27.90 48.68 0.32
C ASP A 913 28.50 50.10 0.44
N GLY A 914 27.88 51.11 -0.21
CA GLY A 914 28.41 52.47 -0.32
C GLY A 914 29.69 52.58 -1.15
N LEU A 915 30.26 53.79 -1.23
CA LEU A 915 31.53 54.02 -1.95
C LEU A 915 32.71 53.28 -1.30
N THR A 916 32.66 53.02 0.01
CA THR A 916 33.68 52.26 0.75
C THR A 916 33.65 50.77 0.41
N GLY A 917 32.49 50.24 -0.03
CA GLY A 917 32.35 48.88 -0.54
C GLY A 917 33.29 48.56 -1.71
N MET A 918 33.63 49.57 -2.54
CA MET A 918 34.58 49.44 -3.64
C MET A 918 36.02 49.17 -3.18
N TYR A 919 36.33 49.40 -1.90
CA TYR A 919 37.64 49.21 -1.29
C TYR A 919 37.72 48.00 -0.35
N ARG A 920 36.64 47.22 -0.26
CA ARG A 920 36.60 46.03 0.58
C ARG A 920 37.61 44.99 0.07
N GLY A 921 38.44 44.47 0.97
CA GLY A 921 39.49 43.50 0.63
C GLY A 921 40.76 44.10 0.00
N MET A 922 41.01 45.41 0.16
CA MET A 922 42.22 46.07 -0.39
C MET A 922 43.53 45.77 0.37
N VAL A 923 43.44 45.24 1.60
CA VAL A 923 44.63 45.00 2.46
C VAL A 923 45.60 43.97 1.85
N PRO A 924 45.16 42.79 1.35
CA PRO A 924 46.09 41.86 0.74
C PRO A 924 46.79 42.41 -0.53
N PRO A 925 46.11 43.12 -1.46
CA PRO A 925 46.77 43.84 -2.55
C PRO A 925 47.79 44.89 -2.08
N LEU A 926 47.49 45.66 -1.03
CA LEU A 926 48.43 46.65 -0.48
C LEU A 926 49.72 45.99 0.04
N LEU A 927 49.60 44.87 0.75
CA LEU A 927 50.76 44.13 1.28
C LEU A 927 51.60 43.45 0.18
N GLY A 928 51.00 43.11 -0.95
CA GLY A 928 51.68 42.44 -2.07
C GLY A 928 52.27 43.40 -3.11
N VAL A 929 51.52 44.41 -3.54
CA VAL A 929 51.89 45.28 -4.68
C VAL A 929 52.88 46.37 -4.27
N THR A 930 52.78 46.88 -3.04
CA THR A 930 53.64 47.96 -2.54
C THR A 930 55.13 47.58 -2.54
N PRO A 931 55.55 46.41 -2.02
CA PRO A 931 56.95 46.00 -2.06
C PRO A 931 57.47 45.72 -3.48
N ILE A 932 56.60 45.25 -4.39
CA ILE A 932 56.97 44.97 -5.79
C ILE A 932 57.36 46.27 -6.51
N PHE A 933 56.56 47.33 -6.39
CA PHE A 933 56.87 48.62 -7.02
C PHE A 933 58.07 49.31 -6.36
N ALA A 934 58.21 49.22 -5.02
CA ALA A 934 59.40 49.74 -4.32
C ALA A 934 60.70 49.11 -4.86
N MET A 935 60.72 47.78 -5.00
CA MET A 935 61.85 47.05 -5.57
C MET A 935 62.07 47.39 -7.05
N SER A 936 61.00 47.51 -7.84
CA SER A 936 61.10 47.79 -9.27
C SER A 936 61.68 49.16 -9.58
N PHE A 937 61.26 50.21 -8.89
CA PHE A 937 61.79 51.56 -9.11
C PHE A 937 63.23 51.70 -8.59
N TRP A 938 63.54 51.13 -7.42
CA TRP A 938 64.92 51.06 -6.92
C TRP A 938 65.85 50.34 -7.91
N ALA A 939 65.45 49.14 -8.35
CA ALA A 939 66.27 48.33 -9.25
C ALA A 939 66.41 49.00 -10.63
N TYR A 940 65.42 49.77 -11.08
CA TYR A 940 65.51 50.56 -12.31
C TYR A 940 66.55 51.67 -12.18
N ASP A 941 66.53 52.45 -11.10
CA ASP A 941 67.52 53.49 -10.87
C ASP A 941 68.94 52.92 -10.67
N ALA A 942 69.07 51.82 -9.93
CA ALA A 942 70.34 51.10 -9.80
C ALA A 942 70.85 50.58 -11.16
N SER A 943 69.95 50.05 -12.02
CA SER A 943 70.33 49.55 -13.34
C SER A 943 70.79 50.67 -14.28
N LYS A 944 70.19 51.86 -14.19
CA LYS A 944 70.67 53.05 -14.92
C LYS A 944 72.11 53.40 -14.51
N GLN A 945 72.42 53.37 -13.21
CA GLN A 945 73.77 53.63 -12.70
C GLN A 945 74.78 52.56 -13.13
N ILE A 946 74.36 51.29 -13.18
CA ILE A 946 75.19 50.19 -13.69
C ILE A 946 75.51 50.38 -15.18
N ILE A 947 74.54 50.80 -16.00
CA ILE A 947 74.76 51.04 -17.44
C ILE A 947 75.67 52.25 -17.67
N LEU A 948 75.50 53.32 -16.87
CA LEU A 948 76.36 54.51 -16.90
C LEU A 948 77.81 54.17 -16.55
N SER A 949 78.03 53.40 -15.48
CA SER A 949 79.37 52.98 -15.05
C SER A 949 80.02 51.96 -16.00
N ALA A 950 79.23 51.15 -16.71
CA ALA A 950 79.73 50.19 -17.70
C ALA A 950 80.11 50.83 -19.06
N THR A 951 79.76 52.11 -19.30
CA THR A 951 79.99 52.80 -20.58
C THR A 951 80.73 54.14 -20.40
N PRO A 952 82.02 54.12 -19.98
CA PRO A 952 82.75 55.33 -19.58
C PRO A 952 83.03 56.33 -20.72
N ASP A 953 83.20 55.88 -21.97
CA ASP A 953 83.56 56.75 -23.12
C ASP A 953 82.35 57.33 -23.88
N ARG A 954 81.26 57.70 -23.19
CA ARG A 954 79.99 58.10 -23.83
C ARG A 954 79.98 59.55 -24.34
N LYS A 955 79.33 59.79 -25.49
CA LYS A 955 79.22 61.11 -26.14
C LYS A 955 78.09 62.01 -25.59
N SER A 956 77.19 61.49 -24.76
CA SER A 956 76.07 62.22 -24.17
C SER A 956 75.81 61.74 -22.74
N ASP A 957 75.54 62.66 -21.83
CA ASP A 957 75.23 62.36 -20.42
C ASP A 957 73.84 61.72 -20.24
N LYS A 958 72.98 61.74 -21.26
CA LYS A 958 71.64 61.14 -21.21
C LYS A 958 71.66 59.68 -21.66
N LEU A 959 70.85 58.85 -21.02
CA LEU A 959 70.62 57.47 -21.47
C LEU A 959 69.71 57.45 -22.70
N SER A 960 70.07 56.66 -23.70
CA SER A 960 69.24 56.39 -24.87
C SER A 960 68.02 55.56 -24.48
N THR A 961 66.95 55.60 -25.29
CA THR A 961 65.75 54.79 -25.05
C THR A 961 66.05 53.29 -24.98
N ALA A 962 67.04 52.81 -25.75
CA ALA A 962 67.46 51.40 -25.70
C ALA A 962 68.17 51.04 -24.39
N GLU A 963 69.01 51.93 -23.87
CA GLU A 963 69.66 51.77 -22.55
C GLU A 963 68.62 51.84 -21.41
N LEU A 964 67.62 52.73 -21.51
CA LEU A 964 66.52 52.83 -20.56
C LEU A 964 65.61 51.59 -20.59
N ALA A 965 65.31 51.06 -21.78
CA ALA A 965 64.62 49.78 -21.94
C ALA A 965 65.43 48.63 -21.32
N THR A 966 66.76 48.65 -21.48
CA THR A 966 67.67 47.66 -20.88
C THR A 966 67.68 47.77 -19.35
N ALA A 967 67.71 48.99 -18.80
CA ALA A 967 67.55 49.23 -17.36
C ALA A 967 66.19 48.72 -16.85
N GLY A 968 65.12 48.92 -17.64
CA GLY A 968 63.79 48.39 -17.35
C GLY A 968 63.74 46.86 -17.34
N PHE A 969 64.46 46.20 -18.24
CA PHE A 969 64.59 44.74 -18.22
C PHE A 969 65.39 44.26 -17.00
N MET A 970 66.53 44.91 -16.70
CA MET A 970 67.39 44.57 -15.56
C MET A 970 66.66 44.73 -14.22
N SER A 971 65.79 45.73 -14.08
CA SER A 971 65.00 45.96 -12.86
C SER A 971 63.99 44.84 -12.57
N ALA A 972 63.56 44.10 -13.60
CA ALA A 972 62.63 42.99 -13.44
C ALA A 972 63.25 41.78 -12.73
N VAL A 973 64.58 41.62 -12.76
CA VAL A 973 65.27 40.46 -12.16
C VAL A 973 65.11 40.42 -10.63
N PRO A 974 65.53 41.44 -9.85
CA PRO A 974 65.30 41.45 -8.41
C PRO A 974 63.81 41.57 -8.04
N THR A 975 63.01 42.25 -8.88
CA THR A 975 61.56 42.36 -8.69
C THR A 975 60.88 40.99 -8.76
N THR A 976 61.30 40.13 -9.69
CA THR A 976 60.75 38.77 -9.87
C THR A 976 60.94 37.90 -8.63
N LEU A 977 61.99 38.11 -7.82
CA LEU A 977 62.21 37.35 -6.58
C LEU A 977 61.10 37.59 -5.55
N VAL A 978 60.47 38.76 -5.56
CA VAL A 978 59.34 39.11 -4.70
C VAL A 978 58.01 38.76 -5.39
N THR A 979 57.89 39.04 -6.69
CA THR A 979 56.65 38.84 -7.45
C THR A 979 56.31 37.36 -7.63
N ALA A 980 57.28 36.50 -7.97
CA ALA A 980 57.05 35.09 -8.28
C ALA A 980 56.33 34.30 -7.16
N PRO A 981 56.75 34.35 -5.88
CA PRO A 981 56.04 33.64 -4.81
C PRO A 981 54.64 34.20 -4.54
N VAL A 982 54.50 35.53 -4.54
CA VAL A 982 53.23 36.22 -4.25
C VAL A 982 52.19 35.92 -5.34
N GLU A 983 52.59 35.97 -6.61
CA GLU A 983 51.69 35.67 -7.73
C GLU A 983 51.29 34.20 -7.76
N ARG A 984 52.21 33.28 -7.47
CA ARG A 984 51.87 31.86 -7.46
C ARG A 984 50.85 31.53 -6.39
N ALA A 985 51.01 32.08 -5.18
CA ALA A 985 50.03 31.89 -4.11
C ALA A 985 48.66 32.46 -4.51
N LYS A 986 48.62 33.63 -5.17
CA LYS A 986 47.40 34.24 -5.71
C LYS A 986 46.72 33.36 -6.76
N VAL A 987 47.46 32.83 -7.74
CA VAL A 987 46.91 32.01 -8.83
C VAL A 987 46.30 30.71 -8.29
N LEU A 988 46.96 30.04 -7.34
CA LEU A 988 46.45 28.79 -6.75
C LEU A 988 45.20 29.02 -5.90
N LEU A 989 45.15 30.10 -5.12
CA LEU A 989 43.94 30.51 -4.42
C LEU A 989 42.80 30.74 -5.41
N GLN A 990 43.03 31.53 -6.45
CA GLN A 990 42.02 31.84 -7.45
C GLN A 990 41.54 30.60 -8.22
N ALA A 991 42.41 29.64 -8.51
CA ALA A 991 42.02 28.36 -9.12
C ALA A 991 41.15 27.51 -8.19
N SER A 992 41.44 27.49 -6.88
CA SER A 992 40.68 26.73 -5.88
C SER A 992 39.26 27.27 -5.64
N PHE A 993 39.04 28.58 -5.83
CA PHE A 993 37.69 29.18 -5.77
C PHE A 993 36.80 28.77 -6.96
N VAL A 994 37.38 28.50 -8.13
CA VAL A 994 36.64 28.11 -9.34
C VAL A 994 36.23 26.63 -9.33
N GLN A 995 37.02 25.74 -8.72
CA GLN A 995 36.67 24.32 -8.57
C GLN A 995 35.64 24.03 -7.46
N GLY A 996 35.43 24.96 -6.52
CA GLY A 996 34.48 24.82 -5.40
C GLY A 996 33.00 24.97 -5.76
N GLN A 997 32.64 25.17 -7.03
CA GLN A 997 31.23 25.24 -7.47
C GLN A 997 30.54 23.86 -7.57
N GLY A 998 31.22 22.77 -7.21
CA GLY A 998 30.74 21.38 -7.31
C GLY A 998 30.71 20.58 -6.00
N GLY A 999 30.59 21.23 -4.84
CA GLY A 999 30.32 20.53 -3.56
C GLY A 999 31.51 19.89 -2.84
N SER A 1000 32.76 20.17 -3.23
CA SER A 1000 33.96 19.76 -2.48
C SER A 1000 34.60 20.93 -1.72
N GLU A 1001 34.97 20.71 -0.46
CA GLU A 1001 35.57 21.71 0.45
C GLU A 1001 36.70 22.56 -0.18
N HIS A 1002 36.77 23.83 0.24
CA HIS A 1002 37.87 24.74 -0.14
C HIS A 1002 39.23 24.20 0.33
N LYS A 1003 40.09 23.83 -0.61
CA LYS A 1003 41.42 23.23 -0.34
C LYS A 1003 42.39 24.13 0.46
N TYR A 1004 42.24 25.45 0.42
CA TYR A 1004 43.18 26.40 1.04
C TYR A 1004 42.46 27.55 1.75
N LYS A 1005 42.91 27.91 2.96
CA LYS A 1005 42.27 28.93 3.82
C LYS A 1005 42.81 30.36 3.60
N GLY A 1006 43.90 30.53 2.86
CA GLY A 1006 44.48 31.85 2.56
C GLY A 1006 45.90 31.79 1.98
N VAL A 1007 46.50 32.95 1.70
CA VAL A 1007 47.81 33.09 1.02
C VAL A 1007 48.93 32.38 1.80
N PHE A 1008 48.96 32.57 3.13
CA PHE A 1008 49.94 31.92 4.00
C PHE A 1008 49.75 30.41 4.09
N ASP A 1009 48.51 29.94 4.02
CA ASP A 1009 48.18 28.52 4.05
C ASP A 1009 48.63 27.83 2.75
N VAL A 1010 48.42 28.49 1.59
CA VAL A 1010 48.97 28.04 0.30
C VAL A 1010 50.49 27.99 0.35
N MET A 1011 51.16 29.04 0.84
CA MET A 1011 52.62 29.07 0.93
C MET A 1011 53.17 27.96 1.84
N ARG A 1012 52.49 27.68 2.96
CA ARG A 1012 52.82 26.58 3.87
C ARG A 1012 52.63 25.22 3.20
N HIS A 1013 51.55 25.03 2.46
CA HIS A 1013 51.28 23.79 1.71
C HIS A 1013 52.29 23.57 0.58
N LEU A 1014 52.62 24.61 -0.20
CA LEU A 1014 53.63 24.55 -1.25
C LEU A 1014 55.01 24.20 -0.70
N TYR A 1015 55.38 24.77 0.45
CA TYR A 1015 56.63 24.42 1.12
C TYR A 1015 56.64 22.94 1.56
N LYS A 1016 55.52 22.43 2.06
CA LYS A 1016 55.38 21.00 2.42
C LYS A 1016 55.40 20.07 1.20
N GLU A 1017 54.84 20.49 0.06
CA GLU A 1017 54.78 19.68 -1.16
C GLU A 1017 56.14 19.52 -1.86
N GLY A 1018 57.02 20.53 -1.81
CA GLY A 1018 58.31 20.45 -2.53
C GLY A 1018 59.33 21.52 -2.17
N GLY A 1019 59.26 22.09 -0.96
CA GLY A 1019 60.18 23.08 -0.44
C GLY A 1019 60.23 24.39 -1.25
N LEU A 1020 61.37 25.09 -1.19
CA LEU A 1020 61.59 26.37 -1.89
C LEU A 1020 61.42 26.25 -3.41
N LYS A 1021 61.80 25.12 -4.01
CA LYS A 1021 61.59 24.87 -5.46
C LYS A 1021 60.11 24.88 -5.82
N SER A 1022 59.25 24.37 -4.93
CA SER A 1022 57.79 24.44 -5.09
C SER A 1022 57.18 25.76 -4.67
N ILE A 1023 57.94 26.74 -4.18
CA ILE A 1023 57.45 28.13 -4.07
C ILE A 1023 57.81 28.91 -5.34
N PHE A 1024 59.04 28.76 -5.83
CA PHE A 1024 59.57 29.51 -6.98
C PHE A 1024 59.35 28.85 -8.36
N ARG A 1025 58.61 27.74 -8.47
CA ARG A 1025 58.25 27.14 -9.78
C ARG A 1025 57.46 28.16 -10.62
N GLY A 1026 57.92 28.35 -11.85
CA GLY A 1026 57.34 29.34 -12.76
C GLY A 1026 58.04 30.71 -12.72
N SER A 1027 59.07 30.92 -11.89
CA SER A 1027 59.82 32.20 -11.86
C SER A 1027 60.41 32.58 -13.22
N GLY A 1028 60.87 31.61 -14.03
CA GLY A 1028 61.31 31.88 -15.39
C GLY A 1028 60.19 32.37 -16.32
N ALA A 1029 58.95 31.89 -16.13
CA ALA A 1029 57.79 32.37 -16.87
C ALA A 1029 57.34 33.75 -16.37
N THR A 1030 57.47 34.02 -15.06
CA THR A 1030 57.27 35.36 -14.49
C THR A 1030 58.28 36.35 -15.06
N LEU A 1031 59.57 36.01 -15.12
CA LEU A 1031 60.60 36.87 -15.72
C LEU A 1031 60.40 37.07 -17.22
N ALA A 1032 59.95 36.05 -17.95
CA ALA A 1032 59.63 36.17 -19.38
C ALA A 1032 58.46 37.12 -19.67
N ARG A 1033 57.58 37.36 -18.68
CA ARG A 1033 56.54 38.40 -18.72
C ARG A 1033 57.09 39.75 -18.26
N ASP A 1034 57.73 39.77 -17.08
CA ASP A 1034 58.10 41.00 -16.37
C ASP A 1034 59.31 41.70 -16.99
N GLY A 1035 60.29 40.97 -17.52
CA GLY A 1035 61.47 41.56 -18.17
C GLY A 1035 61.10 42.41 -19.39
N PRO A 1036 60.51 41.82 -20.45
CA PRO A 1036 60.07 42.58 -21.61
C PRO A 1036 58.99 43.63 -21.27
N GLY A 1037 58.08 43.30 -20.34
CA GLY A 1037 57.04 44.21 -19.87
C GLY A 1037 57.62 45.47 -19.21
N SER A 1038 58.58 45.32 -18.29
CA SER A 1038 59.24 46.44 -17.61
C SER A 1038 60.13 47.24 -18.56
N ALA A 1039 60.78 46.59 -19.53
CA ALA A 1039 61.50 47.30 -20.59
C ALA A 1039 60.57 48.23 -21.38
N ALA A 1040 59.40 47.72 -21.81
CA ALA A 1040 58.39 48.52 -22.48
C ALA A 1040 57.78 49.60 -21.58
N TYR A 1041 57.56 49.30 -20.29
CA TYR A 1041 57.01 50.23 -19.31
C TYR A 1041 57.89 51.48 -19.16
N PHE A 1042 59.18 51.29 -18.84
CA PHE A 1042 60.08 52.40 -18.63
C PHE A 1042 60.47 53.10 -19.93
N ALA A 1043 60.64 52.37 -21.04
CA ALA A 1043 60.91 52.99 -22.34
C ALA A 1043 59.74 53.87 -22.82
N ALA A 1044 58.50 53.37 -22.72
CA ALA A 1044 57.32 54.14 -23.12
C ALA A 1044 57.10 55.35 -22.20
N TYR A 1045 57.39 55.21 -20.90
CA TYR A 1045 57.38 56.34 -19.97
C TYR A 1045 58.34 57.44 -20.43
N GLU A 1046 59.62 57.10 -20.68
CA GLU A 1046 60.65 58.08 -21.03
C GLU A 1046 60.45 58.68 -22.44
N VAL A 1047 60.00 57.88 -23.42
CA VAL A 1047 59.66 58.38 -24.77
C VAL A 1047 58.49 59.34 -24.71
N THR A 1048 57.41 58.97 -24.01
CA THR A 1048 56.23 59.82 -23.89
C THR A 1048 56.56 61.09 -23.11
N LYS A 1049 57.37 60.97 -22.05
CA LYS A 1049 57.90 62.10 -21.29
C LYS A 1049 58.73 63.03 -22.18
N GLY A 1050 59.59 62.48 -23.04
CA GLY A 1050 60.38 63.24 -24.02
C GLY A 1050 59.53 63.96 -25.07
N LEU A 1051 58.52 63.29 -25.62
CA LEU A 1051 57.58 63.87 -26.60
C LEU A 1051 56.71 65.00 -26.01
N LEU A 1052 56.37 64.90 -24.72
CA LEU A 1052 55.58 65.90 -24.00
C LEU A 1052 56.43 67.04 -23.42
N THR A 1053 57.76 66.98 -23.54
CA THR A 1053 58.67 68.05 -23.09
C THR A 1053 58.76 69.15 -24.17
N PRO A 1054 58.39 70.41 -23.88
CA PRO A 1054 58.52 71.51 -24.83
C PRO A 1054 59.97 71.73 -25.27
N ALA A 1055 60.18 72.12 -26.53
CA ALA A 1055 61.52 72.32 -27.09
C ALA A 1055 62.32 73.38 -26.28
N GLY A 1056 63.45 72.97 -25.70
CA GLY A 1056 64.33 73.81 -24.87
C GLY A 1056 64.15 73.67 -23.35
N ALA A 1057 63.12 72.96 -22.86
CA ALA A 1057 62.89 72.72 -21.44
C ALA A 1057 63.57 71.44 -20.93
N SER A 1058 63.89 71.40 -19.63
CA SER A 1058 64.44 70.21 -18.98
C SER A 1058 63.33 69.20 -18.61
N SER A 1059 63.63 67.91 -18.68
CA SER A 1059 62.68 66.83 -18.32
C SER A 1059 62.29 66.81 -16.83
N SER A 1060 62.89 67.67 -16.00
CA SER A 1060 62.60 67.89 -14.59
C SER A 1060 61.51 68.94 -14.34
N GLU A 1061 61.09 69.71 -15.35
CA GLU A 1061 60.11 70.82 -15.20
C GLU A 1061 58.72 70.49 -15.78
N LEU A 1062 58.44 69.21 -16.06
CA LEU A 1062 57.18 68.77 -16.62
C LEU A 1062 56.01 68.97 -15.65
N ASN A 1063 54.86 69.42 -16.16
CA ASN A 1063 53.66 69.53 -15.36
C ASN A 1063 53.11 68.15 -14.96
N LEU A 1064 52.38 68.10 -13.85
CA LEU A 1064 51.82 66.88 -13.28
C LEU A 1064 50.92 66.11 -14.26
N GLY A 1065 50.24 66.82 -15.18
CA GLY A 1065 49.40 66.23 -16.21
C GLY A 1065 50.18 65.43 -17.25
N ALA A 1066 51.34 65.92 -17.69
CA ALA A 1066 52.21 65.20 -18.61
C ALA A 1066 52.78 63.92 -17.99
N ILE A 1067 53.08 63.94 -16.68
CA ILE A 1067 53.53 62.77 -15.92
C ILE A 1067 52.43 61.70 -15.81
N ILE A 1068 51.18 62.11 -15.58
CA ILE A 1068 50.00 61.22 -15.56
C ILE A 1068 49.80 60.55 -16.93
N ILE A 1069 49.92 61.30 -18.03
CA ILE A 1069 49.79 60.77 -19.40
C ILE A 1069 50.95 59.83 -19.74
N ALA A 1070 52.19 60.21 -19.42
CA ALA A 1070 53.37 59.37 -19.62
C ALA A 1070 53.29 58.08 -18.78
N GLY A 1071 52.80 58.16 -17.55
CA GLY A 1071 52.60 56.98 -16.68
C GLY A 1071 51.47 56.07 -17.15
N GLY A 1072 50.35 56.63 -17.60
CA GLY A 1072 49.23 55.85 -18.14
C GLY A 1072 49.59 55.13 -19.46
N THR A 1073 50.29 55.82 -20.37
CA THR A 1073 50.77 55.24 -21.64
C THR A 1073 51.83 54.15 -21.42
N ALA A 1074 52.73 54.34 -20.46
CA ALA A 1074 53.68 53.31 -20.01
C ALA A 1074 52.98 52.03 -19.56
N GLY A 1075 51.93 52.17 -18.74
CA GLY A 1075 51.08 51.06 -18.30
C GLY A 1075 50.43 50.29 -19.46
N VAL A 1076 49.89 51.01 -20.44
CA VAL A 1076 49.28 50.40 -21.64
C VAL A 1076 50.33 49.63 -22.46
N ALA A 1077 51.51 50.22 -22.68
CA ALA A 1077 52.60 49.58 -23.42
C ALA A 1077 53.10 48.28 -22.75
N MET A 1078 53.27 48.29 -21.43
CA MET A 1078 53.64 47.11 -20.64
C MET A 1078 52.63 45.98 -20.84
N TRP A 1079 51.35 46.25 -20.59
CA TRP A 1079 50.32 45.21 -20.66
C TRP A 1079 50.06 44.75 -22.10
N ALA A 1080 50.24 45.60 -23.11
CA ALA A 1080 50.11 45.18 -24.51
C ALA A 1080 51.14 44.09 -24.89
N LEU A 1081 52.35 44.17 -24.33
CA LEU A 1081 53.40 43.16 -24.53
C LEU A 1081 53.27 41.96 -23.58
N ALA A 1082 52.80 42.19 -22.34
CA ALA A 1082 52.80 41.19 -21.28
C ALA A 1082 51.63 40.19 -21.34
N ILE A 1083 50.54 40.48 -22.06
CA ILE A 1083 49.34 39.62 -22.08
C ILE A 1083 49.61 38.19 -22.61
N PRO A 1084 50.25 37.99 -23.79
CA PRO A 1084 50.56 36.65 -24.28
C PRO A 1084 51.41 35.81 -23.29
N PRO A 1085 52.54 36.31 -22.74
CA PRO A 1085 53.26 35.55 -21.73
C PRO A 1085 52.49 35.39 -20.40
N ASP A 1086 51.60 36.31 -20.02
CA ASP A 1086 50.78 36.20 -18.80
C ASP A 1086 49.74 35.07 -18.90
N VAL A 1087 49.12 34.88 -20.07
CA VAL A 1087 48.20 33.76 -20.32
C VAL A 1087 48.95 32.42 -20.21
N LEU A 1088 50.14 32.33 -20.81
CA LEU A 1088 50.98 31.12 -20.75
C LEU A 1088 51.48 30.84 -19.33
N LYS A 1089 51.89 31.87 -18.60
CA LYS A 1089 52.31 31.77 -17.19
C LYS A 1089 51.17 31.24 -16.32
N SER A 1090 49.98 31.83 -16.47
CA SER A 1090 48.79 31.48 -15.68
C SER A 1090 48.37 30.02 -15.91
N ARG A 1091 48.38 29.55 -17.16
CA ARG A 1091 48.11 28.13 -17.50
C ARG A 1091 49.18 27.18 -17.00
N LEU A 1092 50.45 27.58 -17.07
CA LEU A 1092 51.56 26.77 -16.58
C LEU A 1092 51.55 26.63 -15.05
N GLN A 1093 51.18 27.69 -14.32
CA GLN A 1093 51.16 27.73 -12.86
C GLN A 1093 49.92 27.06 -12.25
N SER A 1094 48.79 27.02 -12.97
CA SER A 1094 47.56 26.36 -12.50
C SER A 1094 47.46 24.87 -12.84
N ALA A 1095 48.24 24.39 -13.82
CA ALA A 1095 48.17 23.00 -14.25
C ALA A 1095 48.82 22.02 -13.25
N PRO A 1096 48.29 20.78 -13.11
CA PRO A 1096 48.91 19.74 -12.30
C PRO A 1096 50.37 19.49 -12.68
N THR A 1097 51.17 19.08 -11.69
CA THR A 1097 52.59 18.73 -11.90
C THR A 1097 52.74 17.65 -12.97
N GLY A 1098 53.50 17.92 -14.03
CA GLY A 1098 53.72 17.01 -15.17
C GLY A 1098 52.97 17.36 -16.46
N THR A 1099 51.99 18.29 -16.43
CA THR A 1099 51.16 18.62 -17.62
C THR A 1099 51.94 19.30 -18.76
N TYR A 1100 52.89 20.18 -18.40
CA TYR A 1100 53.73 20.93 -19.34
C TYR A 1100 55.20 20.80 -18.94
N SER A 1101 56.07 20.58 -19.93
CA SER A 1101 57.53 20.55 -19.70
C SER A 1101 58.15 21.94 -19.58
N GLY A 1102 57.46 22.98 -20.06
CA GLY A 1102 57.90 24.37 -19.98
C GLY A 1102 56.94 25.34 -20.71
N MET A 1103 57.30 26.63 -20.73
CA MET A 1103 56.46 27.68 -21.31
C MET A 1103 56.21 27.51 -22.82
N MET A 1104 57.19 27.00 -23.57
CA MET A 1104 57.05 26.74 -25.01
C MET A 1104 56.15 25.53 -25.32
N ASP A 1105 56.19 24.49 -24.48
CA ASP A 1105 55.28 23.34 -24.59
C ASP A 1105 53.84 23.77 -24.25
N CYS A 1106 53.67 24.62 -23.23
CA CYS A 1106 52.39 25.24 -22.89
C CYS A 1106 51.83 26.11 -24.03
N ALA A 1107 52.69 26.88 -24.71
CA ALA A 1107 52.31 27.70 -25.85
C ALA A 1107 51.85 26.85 -27.05
N ARG A 1108 52.63 25.83 -27.41
CA ARG A 1108 52.29 24.93 -28.52
C ARG A 1108 50.94 24.23 -28.27
N LYS A 1109 50.74 23.67 -27.08
CA LYS A 1109 49.50 22.98 -26.70
C LYS A 1109 48.30 23.94 -26.65
N THR A 1110 48.49 25.15 -26.11
CA THR A 1110 47.42 26.18 -26.05
C THR A 1110 46.99 26.64 -27.44
N ILE A 1111 47.95 26.89 -28.35
CA ILE A 1111 47.64 27.30 -29.73
C ILE A 1111 46.95 26.15 -30.49
N ALA A 1112 47.39 24.91 -30.29
CA ALA A 1112 46.80 23.74 -30.93
C ALA A 1112 45.36 23.46 -30.45
N GLN A 1113 45.06 23.72 -29.17
CA GLN A 1113 43.73 23.45 -28.58
C GLN A 1113 42.75 24.62 -28.74
N ASP A 1114 43.18 25.86 -28.45
CA ASP A 1114 42.29 27.02 -28.32
C ASP A 1114 42.53 28.10 -29.40
N GLY A 1115 43.49 27.88 -30.30
CA GLY A 1115 43.88 28.82 -31.35
C GLY A 1115 44.74 30.00 -30.86
N VAL A 1116 45.30 30.75 -31.82
CA VAL A 1116 46.23 31.87 -31.53
C VAL A 1116 45.58 33.01 -30.73
N LYS A 1117 44.26 33.23 -30.91
CA LYS A 1117 43.51 34.26 -30.18
C LYS A 1117 43.43 34.00 -28.67
N ALA A 1118 43.61 32.74 -28.23
CA ALA A 1118 43.60 32.39 -26.82
C ALA A 1118 44.72 33.07 -26.02
N LEU A 1119 45.85 33.40 -26.66
CA LEU A 1119 46.97 34.11 -26.04
C LEU A 1119 46.62 35.56 -25.65
N TRP A 1120 45.55 36.12 -26.23
CA TRP A 1120 45.10 37.50 -25.98
C TRP A 1120 43.86 37.56 -25.08
N LYS A 1121 43.49 36.42 -24.46
CA LYS A 1121 42.32 36.34 -23.58
C LYS A 1121 42.55 37.19 -22.33
N GLY A 1122 41.70 38.21 -22.16
CA GLY A 1122 41.78 39.16 -21.04
C GLY A 1122 42.34 40.55 -21.39
N PHE A 1123 42.69 40.80 -22.66
CA PHE A 1123 43.23 42.07 -23.13
C PHE A 1123 42.35 43.30 -22.78
N GLY A 1124 41.05 43.26 -23.06
CA GLY A 1124 40.14 44.39 -22.82
C GLY A 1124 40.09 44.89 -21.37
N PRO A 1125 39.77 44.02 -20.39
CA PRO A 1125 39.80 44.38 -18.97
C PRO A 1125 41.18 44.82 -18.47
N ALA A 1126 42.27 44.25 -19.01
CA ALA A 1126 43.63 44.65 -18.65
C ALA A 1126 43.94 46.09 -19.11
N MET A 1127 43.61 46.45 -20.35
CA MET A 1127 43.79 47.80 -20.88
C MET A 1127 42.96 48.84 -20.12
N GLY A 1128 41.72 48.51 -19.74
CA GLY A 1128 40.83 49.42 -19.00
C GLY A 1128 41.35 49.82 -17.61
N ARG A 1129 42.13 48.95 -16.96
CA ARG A 1129 42.81 49.24 -15.68
C ARG A 1129 44.20 49.86 -15.88
N ALA A 1130 44.92 49.44 -16.92
CA ALA A 1130 46.34 49.76 -17.10
C ALA A 1130 46.62 51.26 -17.11
N PHE A 1131 45.79 52.06 -17.78
CA PHE A 1131 46.00 53.51 -17.84
C PHE A 1131 45.81 54.20 -16.46
N PRO A 1132 44.64 54.13 -15.80
CA PRO A 1132 44.40 54.88 -14.56
C PRO A 1132 45.31 54.42 -13.39
N ALA A 1133 45.58 53.11 -13.28
CA ALA A 1133 46.40 52.60 -12.18
C ALA A 1133 47.86 53.06 -12.29
N ASN A 1134 48.48 52.99 -13.48
CA ASN A 1134 49.88 53.37 -13.65
C ASN A 1134 50.09 54.88 -13.71
N ALA A 1135 49.08 55.64 -14.17
CA ALA A 1135 49.07 57.09 -14.03
C ALA A 1135 49.15 57.51 -12.55
N ALA A 1136 48.40 56.84 -11.67
CA ALA A 1136 48.46 57.06 -10.22
C ALA A 1136 49.79 56.62 -9.60
N THR A 1137 50.41 55.54 -10.10
CA THR A 1137 51.73 55.09 -9.66
C THR A 1137 52.78 56.16 -9.87
N PHE A 1138 52.92 56.67 -11.10
CA PHE A 1138 53.93 57.69 -11.40
C PHE A 1138 53.62 59.03 -10.72
N LEU A 1139 52.35 59.37 -10.55
CA LEU A 1139 51.95 60.51 -9.72
C LEU A 1139 52.45 60.36 -8.28
N GLY A 1140 52.26 59.18 -7.66
CA GLY A 1140 52.73 58.90 -6.30
C GLY A 1140 54.25 58.90 -6.17
N VAL A 1141 54.97 58.32 -7.14
CA VAL A 1141 56.44 58.35 -7.21
C VAL A 1141 56.95 59.78 -7.31
N GLU A 1142 56.38 60.58 -8.20
CA GLU A 1142 56.85 61.94 -8.46
C GLU A 1142 56.51 62.88 -7.30
N ALA A 1143 55.30 62.79 -6.74
CA ALA A 1143 54.90 63.59 -5.59
C ALA A 1143 55.77 63.27 -4.35
N SER A 1144 56.09 61.99 -4.12
CA SER A 1144 56.95 61.59 -3.00
C SER A 1144 58.41 61.97 -3.22
N ARG A 1145 58.95 61.88 -4.44
CA ARG A 1145 60.29 62.38 -4.78
C ARG A 1145 60.41 63.88 -4.58
N ASN A 1146 59.50 64.67 -5.16
CA ASN A 1146 59.48 66.12 -4.98
C ASN A 1146 59.33 66.53 -3.50
N LEU A 1147 58.58 65.75 -2.71
CA LEU A 1147 58.49 65.96 -1.27
C LEU A 1147 59.83 65.68 -0.60
N MET A 1148 60.46 64.54 -0.90
CA MET A 1148 61.76 64.16 -0.34
C MET A 1148 62.85 65.17 -0.72
N ASP A 1149 62.92 65.64 -1.96
CA ASP A 1149 63.90 66.62 -2.43
C ASP A 1149 63.71 68.02 -1.82
N ARG A 1150 62.50 68.34 -1.34
CA ARG A 1150 62.24 69.57 -0.59
C ARG A 1150 62.67 69.50 0.88
N PHE A 1151 62.82 68.30 1.43
CA PHE A 1151 63.09 68.08 2.85
C PHE A 1151 64.47 67.47 3.14
N PHE A 1152 65.10 66.80 2.17
CA PHE A 1152 66.39 66.12 2.23
C PHE A 1152 67.22 66.41 0.98
#